data_AF-A0A2B7YD57-F1
#
_entry.id   AF-A0A2B7YD57-F1
#
_cell.length_a   1.000
_cell.length_b   1.000
_cell.length_c   1.000
_cell.angle_alpha   90.00
_cell.angle_beta   90.00
_cell.angle_gamma   90.00
#
_symmetry.space_group_name_H-M   'P 1'
#
loop_
_entity.id
_entity.type
_entity.pdbx_description
1 polymer ?
#
loop_
_entity_poly.entity_id
_entity_poly.type
_entity_poly.pdbx_seq_one_letter_code
_entity_poly.pdbx_strand_id
1 'polypeptide(L)'
;MDPFLLFEERLLVPYLCAEYEECNEHNFIDYAKTYGFDVATLILKGDNHSAKDLDDLAAFLQAWLVFGLLRRVLGPSDMSVRLEDLVSGLNSDETESVNCKPGNELSELQHSRVDTAGLVLYFMYWIAKESHVDDPERRDRLWAQHVATLKMTNSVVNDLIAWRSRYYPIQDGGKGDVPVLDSIILSIVLLSEYVLATSRAIFSDHSWSLEWGLDNALLSRLLRAGWCPGEATVLHNKFIHSTSLYIVGGFDRHSLNKDHSRCSKDECVANNIDESVYKTKHVSDDCNCAHVGEANDNHPSASQLLREGSIPVIKVYSSGSRSRGKVTISVQDYTKAPYVAISHVWSDGLGNANANTLPRCQLRRLQGYVNCLYPKSFHPVPFWIDTICVPLERQVRKTAIRRMGQTYKNADSVLVIDSWLNQTGLDGPRAVDLLKVKSCTWTQRLWTLQEALLAQANQLYFQTPEGPLVESELAYGPRDMGIGIMERIIGSEDDNLHEVYPDVAKTMILALSNRHDIERKVSKYLDDKIYFDHGGDPDYPFRNFHMLREINSWLSHGFILVEGRNFFNNMRWRAAGKSNAPFIEANTLSVVGESMKNRMTSKAEDEPLCLATLLGQDPKDILEEKSVQERMKLVVSRIGHVSAYIIFSRCQRIDEEGYRWAPLSFRENSKMYSPGVSFTTVGQVCDKGLLVRLGGIVLENDDTHNVPSEFLVSVGSDLLFARIDGEMMYPGRPVCKGWALVLRDSNGLSVTGSEAVLVELLGEDDGVFLAAFRTHYYVSPAIQDSARKEGIIPGRIMGNQQWCVG
;
A
#
# COMPACT_ATOMS: atom_id res chain seq x y z
N MET A 1 -17.39 20.69 9.40
CA MET A 1 -16.19 20.03 9.97
C MET A 1 -15.06 20.33 9.01
N ASP A 2 -14.00 20.96 9.50
CA ASP A 2 -12.75 21.07 8.75
C ASP A 2 -12.23 19.64 8.50
N PRO A 3 -12.11 19.17 7.24
CA PRO A 3 -11.56 17.86 6.94
C PRO A 3 -10.10 17.70 7.42
N PHE A 4 -9.44 18.79 7.85
CA PHE A 4 -8.07 18.84 8.33
C PHE A 4 -7.93 18.84 9.88
N LEU A 5 -9.02 18.76 10.64
CA LEU A 5 -9.01 18.81 12.13
C LEU A 5 -8.95 17.44 12.85
N LEU A 6 -8.77 16.32 12.15
CA LEU A 6 -9.02 14.99 12.72
C LEU A 6 -7.90 14.31 13.52
N PHE A 7 -6.83 15.03 13.85
CA PHE A 7 -5.78 14.47 14.69
C PHE A 7 -5.50 15.41 15.87
N GLU A 8 -5.69 14.89 17.08
CA GLU A 8 -5.28 15.56 18.32
C GLU A 8 -3.74 15.73 18.37
N GLU A 9 -2.98 14.93 17.62
CA GLU A 9 -1.53 15.07 17.44
C GLU A 9 -1.15 15.50 16.02
N ARG A 10 -1.15 16.81 15.75
CA ARG A 10 -0.48 17.39 14.58
C ARG A 10 1.04 17.25 14.71
N LEU A 11 1.74 17.13 13.57
CA LEU A 11 3.20 17.15 13.58
C LEU A 11 3.64 18.55 14.03
N LEU A 12 4.25 18.63 15.19
CA LEU A 12 4.73 19.89 15.74
C LEU A 12 6.10 20.19 15.15
N VAL A 13 6.15 21.14 14.23
CA VAL A 13 7.37 21.57 13.53
C VAL A 13 7.73 22.99 14.01
N PRO A 14 8.77 23.15 14.85
CA PRO A 14 9.21 24.48 15.26
C PRO A 14 9.81 25.24 14.07
N TYR A 15 9.74 26.57 14.09
CA TYR A 15 10.48 27.41 13.14
C TYR A 15 11.90 27.65 13.67
N LEU A 16 12.92 27.24 12.92
CA LEU A 16 14.32 27.18 13.35
C LEU A 16 15.29 27.92 12.43
N CYS A 17 14.91 28.16 11.17
CA CYS A 17 15.85 28.59 10.15
C CYS A 17 15.98 30.10 9.94
N ALA A 18 15.64 30.92 10.95
CA ALA A 18 15.65 32.38 10.84
C ALA A 18 17.04 32.97 10.52
N GLU A 19 18.12 32.28 10.91
CA GLU A 19 19.51 32.73 10.72
C GLU A 19 20.12 32.34 9.37
N TYR A 20 19.42 31.51 8.58
CA TYR A 20 19.90 31.06 7.27
C TYR A 20 19.46 31.99 6.14
N GLU A 21 20.33 32.19 5.14
CA GLU A 21 19.96 32.94 3.94
C GLU A 21 18.88 32.21 3.16
N GLU A 22 18.11 32.98 2.38
CA GLU A 22 17.00 32.43 1.62
C GLU A 22 17.44 31.40 0.58
N CYS A 23 16.99 30.16 0.72
CA CYS A 23 17.05 29.17 -0.35
C CYS A 23 15.92 29.43 -1.36
N ASN A 24 16.27 29.66 -2.62
CA ASN A 24 15.36 29.96 -3.72
C ASN A 24 15.60 29.01 -4.92
N GLU A 25 14.87 29.23 -6.00
CA GLU A 25 14.93 28.40 -7.20
C GLU A 25 16.29 28.40 -7.90
N HIS A 26 17.15 29.41 -7.70
CA HIS A 26 18.44 29.51 -8.36
C HIS A 26 19.57 28.87 -7.55
N ASN A 27 19.55 29.03 -6.22
CA ASN A 27 20.62 28.53 -5.36
C ASN A 27 20.35 27.14 -4.77
N PHE A 28 19.14 26.57 -4.92
CA PHE A 28 18.75 25.30 -4.28
C PHE A 28 19.75 24.14 -4.46
N ILE A 29 20.30 23.97 -5.67
CA ILE A 29 21.21 22.84 -5.96
C ILE A 29 22.57 23.01 -5.26
N ASP A 30 23.06 24.24 -5.16
CA ASP A 30 24.37 24.56 -4.57
C ASP A 30 24.26 25.04 -3.12
N TYR A 31 23.04 25.15 -2.57
CA TYR A 31 22.77 25.71 -1.25
C TYR A 31 23.59 25.03 -0.15
N ALA A 32 23.63 23.69 -0.16
CA ALA A 32 24.46 22.93 0.78
C ALA A 32 25.95 23.27 0.67
N LYS A 33 26.48 23.44 -0.56
CA LYS A 33 27.89 23.78 -0.76
C LYS A 33 28.22 25.16 -0.21
N THR A 34 27.31 26.14 -0.33
CA THR A 34 27.48 27.50 0.21
C THR A 34 27.75 27.49 1.71
N TYR A 35 27.09 26.58 2.45
CA TYR A 35 27.27 26.42 3.88
C TYR A 35 28.34 25.38 4.27
N GLY A 36 29.14 24.92 3.29
CA GLY A 36 30.14 23.86 3.51
C GLY A 36 29.53 22.54 3.96
N PHE A 37 28.23 22.35 3.68
CA PHE A 37 27.46 21.20 4.08
C PHE A 37 27.65 20.09 3.06
N ASP A 38 28.30 19.02 3.50
CA ASP A 38 28.42 17.77 2.76
C ASP A 38 27.89 16.64 3.64
N VAL A 39 26.85 15.96 3.15
CA VAL A 39 26.22 14.82 3.84
C VAL A 39 27.26 13.73 4.13
N ALA A 40 28.25 13.54 3.25
CA ALA A 40 29.33 12.59 3.50
C ALA A 40 30.21 13.03 4.69
N THR A 41 30.46 14.32 4.85
CA THR A 41 31.21 14.87 5.99
C THR A 41 30.46 14.73 7.32
N LEU A 42 29.12 14.83 7.33
CA LEU A 42 28.31 14.52 8.53
C LEU A 42 28.39 13.04 8.92
N ILE A 43 28.33 12.15 7.92
CA ILE A 43 28.44 10.70 8.11
C ILE A 43 29.82 10.31 8.64
N LEU A 44 30.87 10.99 8.16
CA LEU A 44 32.26 10.78 8.57
C LEU A 44 32.57 11.22 10.01
N LYS A 45 31.80 12.17 10.58
CA LYS A 45 31.95 12.61 11.98
C LYS A 45 31.43 11.59 13.01
N GLY A 46 30.69 10.56 12.60
CA GLY A 46 30.20 9.49 13.48
C GLY A 46 29.26 9.99 14.60
N ASP A 47 29.39 9.43 15.80
CA ASP A 47 28.57 9.72 17.00
C ASP A 47 28.91 11.05 17.73
N ASN A 48 29.92 11.80 17.25
CA ASN A 48 30.50 12.93 18.00
C ASN A 48 29.71 14.25 17.90
N HIS A 49 28.43 14.22 17.54
CA HIS A 49 27.61 15.44 17.41
C HIS A 49 26.98 15.83 18.75
N SER A 50 27.14 17.10 19.14
CA SER A 50 26.43 17.68 20.28
C SER A 50 24.96 17.92 19.93
N ALA A 51 24.10 18.12 20.93
CA ALA A 51 22.70 18.48 20.70
C ALA A 51 22.55 19.75 19.83
N LYS A 52 23.46 20.71 20.02
CA LYS A 52 23.52 21.93 19.21
C LYS A 52 23.79 21.63 17.74
N ASP A 53 24.70 20.69 17.44
CA ASP A 53 25.00 20.31 16.05
C ASP A 53 23.77 19.69 15.35
N LEU A 54 22.90 19.00 16.10
CA LEU A 54 21.65 18.42 15.57
C LEU A 54 20.56 19.48 15.34
N ASP A 55 20.47 20.48 16.21
CA ASP A 55 19.53 21.59 16.05
C ASP A 55 19.95 22.51 14.89
N ASP A 56 21.25 22.80 14.76
CA ASP A 56 21.82 23.56 13.64
C ASP A 56 21.57 22.82 12.31
N LEU A 57 21.72 21.49 12.30
CA LEU A 57 21.36 20.62 11.18
C LEU A 57 19.86 20.70 10.85
N ALA A 58 18.99 20.62 11.87
CA ALA A 58 17.55 20.70 11.68
C ALA A 58 17.13 22.06 11.08
N ALA A 59 17.71 23.16 11.55
CA ALA A 59 17.51 24.50 11.01
C ALA A 59 17.97 24.62 9.55
N PHE A 60 19.17 24.12 9.23
CA PHE A 60 19.69 24.08 7.86
C PHE A 60 18.76 23.30 6.91
N LEU A 61 18.35 22.09 7.31
CA LEU A 61 17.46 21.25 6.51
C LEU A 61 16.09 21.89 6.32
N GLN A 62 15.58 22.62 7.32
CA GLN A 62 14.32 23.35 7.19
C GLN A 62 14.44 24.50 6.17
N ALA A 63 15.53 25.29 6.21
CA ALA A 63 15.76 26.34 5.22
C ALA A 63 15.78 25.78 3.80
N TRP A 64 16.51 24.68 3.62
CA TRP A 64 16.79 24.09 2.31
C TRP A 64 15.64 23.23 1.79
N LEU A 65 15.26 22.18 2.52
CA LEU A 65 14.40 21.10 2.02
C LEU A 65 12.92 21.24 2.42
N VAL A 66 12.56 22.26 3.22
CA VAL A 66 11.16 22.65 3.44
C VAL A 66 10.84 23.89 2.61
N PHE A 67 11.37 25.05 2.98
CA PHE A 67 11.06 26.31 2.30
C PHE A 67 11.74 26.43 0.94
N GLY A 68 13.02 26.08 0.84
CA GLY A 68 13.74 26.06 -0.43
C GLY A 68 13.15 25.09 -1.45
N LEU A 69 12.67 23.92 -1.01
CA LEU A 69 12.00 22.95 -1.88
C LEU A 69 10.73 23.55 -2.51
N LEU A 70 9.89 24.21 -1.70
CA LEU A 70 8.68 24.87 -2.17
C LEU A 70 9.02 25.96 -3.20
N ARG A 71 9.97 26.83 -2.90
CA ARG A 71 10.40 27.89 -3.84
C ARG A 71 11.01 27.34 -5.11
N ARG A 72 11.83 26.28 -5.02
CA ARG A 72 12.44 25.64 -6.19
C ARG A 72 11.43 25.02 -7.16
N VAL A 73 10.31 24.52 -6.63
CA VAL A 73 9.26 23.88 -7.42
C VAL A 73 8.22 24.90 -7.92
N LEU A 74 7.83 25.87 -7.08
CA LEU A 74 6.79 26.85 -7.40
C LEU A 74 7.33 28.07 -8.16
N GLY A 75 8.56 28.50 -7.88
CA GLY A 75 9.19 29.67 -8.49
C GLY A 75 9.22 29.67 -10.03
N PRO A 76 9.56 28.56 -10.72
CA PRO A 76 9.51 28.47 -12.18
C PRO A 76 8.12 28.64 -12.82
N SER A 77 7.07 28.54 -12.01
CA SER A 77 5.68 28.85 -12.37
C SER A 77 5.30 30.29 -11.98
N ASP A 78 6.27 31.17 -11.72
CA ASP A 78 6.10 32.53 -11.22
C ASP A 78 5.23 32.57 -9.96
N MET A 79 5.45 31.62 -9.05
CA MET A 79 4.77 31.59 -7.75
C MET A 79 5.77 31.87 -6.62
N SER A 80 5.59 33.02 -5.97
CA SER A 80 6.35 33.44 -4.80
C SER A 80 5.74 32.88 -3.52
N VAL A 81 6.53 32.13 -2.75
CA VAL A 81 6.15 31.51 -1.48
C VAL A 81 6.50 32.44 -0.33
N ARG A 82 5.47 32.95 0.38
CA ARG A 82 5.64 33.84 1.53
C ARG A 82 5.76 33.05 2.83
N LEU A 83 6.71 33.43 3.68
CA LEU A 83 6.92 32.76 4.98
C LEU A 83 5.77 33.01 5.96
N GLU A 84 5.15 34.19 5.91
CA GLU A 84 3.99 34.57 6.75
C GLU A 84 2.77 33.64 6.54
N ASP A 85 2.64 33.07 5.34
CA ASP A 85 1.57 32.11 5.02
C ASP A 85 1.85 30.70 5.58
N LEU A 86 3.11 30.44 5.97
CA LEU A 86 3.61 29.11 6.32
C LEU A 86 4.20 29.03 7.75
N VAL A 87 4.17 30.13 8.51
CA VAL A 87 4.70 30.18 9.88
C VAL A 87 3.75 30.98 10.76
N SER A 88 3.12 30.27 11.70
CA SER A 88 2.29 30.88 12.73
C SER A 88 3.14 31.67 13.74
N GLY A 89 2.62 32.83 14.18
CA GLY A 89 3.28 33.69 15.17
C GLY A 89 4.23 34.74 14.58
N LEU A 90 4.35 34.86 13.24
CA LEU A 90 5.06 35.99 12.61
C LEU A 90 4.20 37.26 12.51
N ASN A 91 2.88 37.12 12.56
CA ASN A 91 1.92 38.22 12.48
C ASN A 91 1.34 38.52 13.87
N SER A 92 2.08 39.21 14.73
CA SER A 92 1.52 39.80 15.96
C SER A 92 1.59 41.32 15.89
N ASP A 93 0.57 41.92 15.27
CA ASP A 93 0.17 43.31 15.58
C ASP A 93 -0.46 43.43 16.99
N GLU A 94 -0.59 42.32 17.73
CA GLU A 94 -1.02 42.30 19.14
C GLU A 94 0.15 42.58 20.10
N THR A 95 0.90 43.67 19.88
CA THR A 95 1.67 44.32 20.95
C THR A 95 0.80 45.34 21.69
N GLU A 96 -0.31 44.90 22.28
CA GLU A 96 -0.94 45.65 23.37
C GLU A 96 -0.87 44.81 24.66
N SER A 97 0.02 45.25 25.56
CA SER A 97 0.10 44.91 26.99
C SER A 97 0.94 43.70 27.44
N VAL A 98 2.20 43.62 27.01
CA VAL A 98 3.25 43.15 27.94
C VAL A 98 4.41 44.13 27.89
N ASN A 99 4.68 44.78 29.04
CA ASN A 99 5.84 45.65 29.24
C ASN A 99 7.14 44.83 29.08
N CYS A 100 7.61 44.66 27.86
CA CYS A 100 8.93 44.12 27.56
C CYS A 100 9.82 45.25 27.05
N LYS A 101 11.00 45.36 27.65
CA LYS A 101 12.02 46.37 27.31
C LYS A 101 12.48 46.19 25.86
N PRO A 102 12.82 47.28 25.14
CA PRO A 102 13.30 47.19 23.76
C PRO A 102 14.68 46.51 23.72
N GLY A 103 14.78 45.42 22.95
CA GLY A 103 16.04 44.70 22.71
C GLY A 103 15.95 43.17 22.53
N ASN A 104 14.78 42.59 22.24
CA ASN A 104 14.61 41.13 22.27
C ASN A 104 13.71 40.57 21.15
N GLU A 105 13.91 41.01 19.90
CA GLU A 105 13.22 40.45 18.71
C GLU A 105 13.47 38.93 18.53
N LEU A 106 14.60 38.40 19.00
CA LEU A 106 14.88 36.95 18.98
C LEU A 106 14.03 36.11 19.96
N SER A 107 13.37 36.72 20.97
CA SER A 107 12.58 35.96 21.95
C SER A 107 11.14 35.65 21.51
N GLU A 108 10.60 36.40 20.53
CA GLU A 108 9.27 36.17 19.96
C GLU A 108 9.26 35.01 18.97
N LEU A 109 10.33 34.86 18.18
CA LEU A 109 10.55 33.74 17.25
C LEU A 109 10.64 32.36 17.94
N GLN A 110 10.91 32.33 19.26
CA GLN A 110 11.13 31.09 20.01
C GLN A 110 9.84 30.27 20.22
N HIS A 111 8.67 30.82 19.88
CA HIS A 111 7.37 30.15 19.94
C HIS A 111 6.73 29.93 18.57
N SER A 112 7.37 30.40 17.48
CA SER A 112 6.85 30.29 16.12
C SER A 112 6.91 28.86 15.60
N ARG A 113 5.89 28.46 14.86
CA ARG A 113 5.74 27.09 14.33
C ARG A 113 5.41 27.13 12.85
N VAL A 114 5.96 26.17 12.11
CA VAL A 114 5.58 25.97 10.71
C VAL A 114 4.12 25.53 10.67
N ASP A 115 3.30 26.27 9.91
CA ASP A 115 1.90 25.96 9.63
C ASP A 115 1.76 25.69 8.14
N THR A 116 1.02 24.64 7.78
CA THR A 116 0.83 24.23 6.38
C THR A 116 -0.61 24.42 5.91
N ALA A 117 -1.47 25.05 6.71
CA ALA A 117 -2.86 25.33 6.35
C ALA A 117 -2.98 26.08 5.00
N GLY A 118 -2.11 27.07 4.75
CA GLY A 118 -2.09 27.83 3.50
C GLY A 118 -1.54 27.07 2.28
N LEU A 119 -0.88 25.92 2.47
CA LEU A 119 -0.19 25.21 1.38
C LEU A 119 -1.15 24.66 0.32
N VAL A 120 -2.37 24.30 0.72
CA VAL A 120 -3.40 23.82 -0.21
C VAL A 120 -3.72 24.87 -1.28
N LEU A 121 -3.76 26.16 -0.89
CA LEU A 121 -4.02 27.28 -1.80
C LEU A 121 -2.89 27.44 -2.81
N TYR A 122 -1.64 27.42 -2.36
CA TYR A 122 -0.48 27.46 -3.26
C TYR A 122 -0.56 26.38 -4.34
N PHE A 123 -0.94 25.16 -3.99
CA PHE A 123 -1.06 24.07 -4.96
C PHE A 123 -2.29 24.17 -5.88
N MET A 124 -3.41 24.69 -5.38
CA MET A 124 -4.57 24.99 -6.23
C MET A 124 -4.23 26.04 -7.30
N TYR A 125 -3.59 27.14 -6.89
CA TYR A 125 -3.14 28.20 -7.80
C TYR A 125 -2.08 27.69 -8.77
N TRP A 126 -1.19 26.80 -8.31
CA TRP A 126 -0.18 26.18 -9.17
C TRP A 126 -0.80 25.32 -10.27
N ILE A 127 -1.73 24.42 -9.92
CA ILE A 127 -2.48 23.62 -10.89
C ILE A 127 -3.22 24.54 -11.87
N ALA A 128 -3.88 25.59 -11.37
CA ALA A 128 -4.59 26.54 -12.21
C ALA A 128 -3.67 27.22 -13.21
N LYS A 129 -2.53 27.75 -12.75
CA LYS A 129 -1.57 28.46 -13.60
C LYS A 129 -0.99 27.57 -14.69
N GLU A 130 -0.59 26.35 -14.35
CA GLU A 130 -0.02 25.41 -15.33
C GLU A 130 -1.07 24.76 -16.25
N SER A 131 -2.35 24.76 -15.89
CA SER A 131 -3.44 24.26 -16.75
C SER A 131 -3.72 25.17 -17.96
N HIS A 132 -3.27 26.42 -17.91
CA HIS A 132 -3.49 27.41 -18.98
C HIS A 132 -2.26 27.63 -19.86
N VAL A 133 -1.11 27.03 -19.53
CA VAL A 133 0.13 27.12 -20.31
C VAL A 133 0.16 26.05 -21.40
N ASP A 134 0.25 26.48 -22.66
CA ASP A 134 0.33 25.62 -23.84
C ASP A 134 1.73 25.70 -24.46
N ASP A 135 2.71 25.15 -23.73
CA ASP A 135 4.11 25.04 -24.17
C ASP A 135 4.64 23.65 -23.73
N PRO A 136 4.58 22.63 -24.61
CA PRO A 136 5.02 21.28 -24.30
C PRO A 136 6.48 21.21 -23.87
N GLU A 137 7.37 21.99 -24.49
CA GLU A 137 8.79 21.95 -24.13
C GLU A 137 9.04 22.56 -22.75
N ARG A 138 8.35 23.66 -22.40
CA ARG A 138 8.41 24.20 -21.03
C ARG A 138 7.89 23.17 -20.04
N ARG A 139 6.80 22.49 -20.35
CA ARG A 139 6.22 21.45 -19.48
C ARG A 139 7.19 20.30 -19.25
N ASP A 140 7.85 19.80 -20.29
CA ASP A 140 8.86 18.74 -20.17
C ASP A 140 10.07 19.20 -19.36
N ARG A 141 10.56 20.43 -19.59
CA ARG A 141 11.66 21.02 -18.80
C ARG A 141 11.30 21.17 -17.32
N LEU A 142 10.10 21.66 -17.01
CA LEU A 142 9.62 21.81 -15.64
C LEU A 142 9.48 20.47 -14.93
N TRP A 143 8.89 19.47 -15.62
CA TRP A 143 8.78 18.13 -15.07
C TRP A 143 10.16 17.54 -14.77
N ALA A 144 11.10 17.61 -15.72
CA ALA A 144 12.47 17.15 -15.51
C ALA A 144 13.15 17.84 -14.32
N GLN A 145 12.94 19.14 -14.16
CA GLN A 145 13.41 19.91 -13.01
C GLN A 145 12.80 19.42 -11.69
N HIS A 146 11.48 19.25 -11.61
CA HIS A 146 10.82 18.79 -10.38
C HIS A 146 11.28 17.39 -9.99
N VAL A 147 11.38 16.48 -10.95
CA VAL A 147 11.88 15.12 -10.73
C VAL A 147 13.34 15.16 -10.25
N ALA A 148 14.20 15.97 -10.86
CA ALA A 148 15.59 16.11 -10.42
C ALA A 148 15.69 16.66 -8.99
N THR A 149 14.91 17.70 -8.67
CA THR A 149 14.84 18.29 -7.32
C THR A 149 14.35 17.26 -6.30
N LEU A 150 13.27 16.55 -6.58
CA LEU A 150 12.72 15.54 -5.67
C LEU A 150 13.64 14.31 -5.53
N LYS A 151 14.34 13.88 -6.58
CA LYS A 151 15.35 12.81 -6.50
C LYS A 151 16.51 13.21 -5.60
N MET A 152 16.97 14.45 -5.69
CA MET A 152 18.02 14.97 -4.81
C MET A 152 17.55 14.99 -3.35
N THR A 153 16.38 15.56 -3.07
CA THR A 153 15.79 15.56 -1.73
C THR A 153 15.64 14.14 -1.20
N ASN A 154 15.15 13.21 -2.03
CA ASN A 154 14.96 11.82 -1.66
C ASN A 154 16.27 11.12 -1.28
N SER A 155 17.34 11.32 -2.07
CA SER A 155 18.67 10.79 -1.75
C SER A 155 19.19 11.35 -0.44
N VAL A 156 19.21 12.68 -0.29
CA VAL A 156 19.77 13.37 0.89
C VAL A 156 19.06 12.92 2.17
N VAL A 157 17.74 12.88 2.14
CA VAL A 157 16.93 12.49 3.31
C VAL A 157 17.10 11.01 3.62
N ASN A 158 17.20 10.12 2.63
CA ASN A 158 17.48 8.70 2.89
C ASN A 158 18.86 8.48 3.51
N ASP A 159 19.89 9.20 3.05
CA ASP A 159 21.22 9.17 3.65
C ASP A 159 21.18 9.64 5.11
N LEU A 160 20.43 10.71 5.38
CA LEU A 160 20.20 11.22 6.74
C LEU A 160 19.44 10.21 7.61
N ILE A 161 18.41 9.54 7.10
CA ILE A 161 17.66 8.54 7.86
C ILE A 161 18.55 7.33 8.17
N ALA A 162 19.33 6.85 7.21
CA ALA A 162 20.25 5.73 7.39
C ALA A 162 21.33 6.06 8.43
N TRP A 163 21.90 7.27 8.35
CA TRP A 163 22.83 7.80 9.35
C TRP A 163 22.18 7.88 10.74
N ARG A 164 20.99 8.48 10.82
CA ARG A 164 20.21 8.65 12.05
C ARG A 164 19.86 7.33 12.71
N SER A 165 19.56 6.30 11.91
CA SER A 165 19.24 4.94 12.38
C SER A 165 20.46 4.23 12.96
N ARG A 166 21.63 4.41 12.33
CA ARG A 166 22.89 3.75 12.73
C ARG A 166 23.43 4.26 14.06
N TYR A 167 23.42 5.58 14.25
CA TYR A 167 24.12 6.23 15.36
C TYR A 167 23.21 6.59 16.53
N TYR A 168 21.91 6.79 16.28
CA TYR A 168 20.95 7.17 17.31
C TYR A 168 19.69 6.27 17.25
N PRO A 169 19.82 4.95 17.37
CA PRO A 169 18.67 4.04 17.25
C PRO A 169 17.59 4.38 18.28
N ILE A 170 16.33 4.11 17.93
CA ILE A 170 15.20 4.32 18.84
C ILE A 170 15.40 3.47 20.10
N GLN A 171 15.51 4.13 21.25
CA GLN A 171 15.55 3.49 22.56
C GLN A 171 14.12 3.29 23.11
N ASP A 172 13.95 2.29 23.99
CA ASP A 172 12.75 2.06 24.80
C ASP A 172 11.39 2.04 24.07
N GLY A 173 11.34 1.49 22.86
CA GLY A 173 10.10 1.30 22.11
C GLY A 173 9.42 2.61 21.69
N GLY A 174 10.18 3.70 21.57
CA GLY A 174 9.67 5.01 21.14
C GLY A 174 9.05 5.85 22.25
N LYS A 175 9.24 5.48 23.53
CA LYS A 175 8.78 6.26 24.70
C LYS A 175 9.64 7.51 24.90
N GLY A 176 9.21 8.63 24.31
CA GLY A 176 9.84 9.95 24.44
C GLY A 176 9.26 10.92 23.41
N ASP A 177 9.53 12.21 23.59
CA ASP A 177 9.20 13.22 22.58
C ASP A 177 9.94 12.92 21.28
N VAL A 178 9.30 13.20 20.14
CA VAL A 178 9.96 13.09 18.83
C VAL A 178 11.07 14.13 18.77
N PRO A 179 12.33 13.74 18.56
CA PRO A 179 13.43 14.69 18.42
C PRO A 179 13.15 15.72 17.32
N VAL A 180 13.56 16.96 17.53
CA VAL A 180 13.31 18.07 16.60
C VAL A 180 13.74 17.73 15.18
N LEU A 181 14.94 17.17 15.02
CA LEU A 181 15.47 16.71 13.73
C LEU A 181 14.55 15.68 13.05
N ASP A 182 13.97 14.74 13.81
CA ASP A 182 13.07 13.71 13.27
C ASP A 182 11.75 14.33 12.80
N SER A 183 11.25 15.36 13.49
CA SER A 183 10.09 16.14 13.06
C SER A 183 10.37 16.93 11.77
N ILE A 184 11.58 17.49 11.61
CA ILE A 184 11.99 18.16 10.36
C ILE A 184 12.13 17.14 9.21
N ILE A 185 12.78 15.99 9.44
CA ILE A 185 12.89 14.94 8.42
C ILE A 185 11.50 14.49 7.96
N LEU A 186 10.60 14.25 8.91
CA LEU A 186 9.23 13.83 8.60
C LEU A 186 8.45 14.93 7.86
N SER A 187 8.61 16.21 8.21
CA SER A 187 7.95 17.29 7.46
C SER A 187 8.44 17.37 6.01
N ILE A 188 9.73 17.17 5.76
CA ILE A 188 10.31 17.12 4.40
C ILE A 188 9.72 15.95 3.60
N VAL A 189 9.61 14.77 4.22
CA VAL A 189 9.02 13.57 3.59
C VAL A 189 7.58 13.81 3.17
N LEU A 190 6.74 14.30 4.10
CA LEU A 190 5.32 14.55 3.85
C LEU A 190 5.12 15.64 2.79
N LEU A 191 5.91 16.71 2.87
CA LEU A 191 5.89 17.78 1.88
C LEU A 191 6.30 17.28 0.49
N SER A 192 7.37 16.49 0.40
CA SER A 192 7.87 15.95 -0.87
C SER A 192 6.86 15.04 -1.55
N GLU A 193 6.17 14.17 -0.79
CA GLU A 193 5.09 13.34 -1.33
C GLU A 193 3.93 14.19 -1.86
N TYR A 194 3.57 15.25 -1.14
CA TYR A 194 2.49 16.13 -1.55
C TYR A 194 2.85 16.96 -2.80
N VAL A 195 4.09 17.48 -2.87
CA VAL A 195 4.63 18.14 -4.06
C VAL A 195 4.65 17.21 -5.27
N LEU A 196 5.07 15.96 -5.11
CA LEU A 196 5.05 14.97 -6.19
C LEU A 196 3.61 14.69 -6.64
N ALA A 197 2.67 14.51 -5.71
CA ALA A 197 1.28 14.27 -6.03
C ALA A 197 0.66 15.43 -6.83
N THR A 198 0.95 16.67 -6.45
CA THR A 198 0.50 17.86 -7.20
C THR A 198 1.18 17.95 -8.58
N SER A 199 2.48 17.69 -8.66
CA SER A 199 3.21 17.64 -9.94
C SER A 199 2.60 16.62 -10.89
N ARG A 200 2.23 15.43 -10.40
CA ARG A 200 1.57 14.39 -11.22
C ARG A 200 0.21 14.81 -11.74
N ALA A 201 -0.58 15.54 -10.95
CA ALA A 201 -1.84 16.12 -11.41
C ALA A 201 -1.61 17.14 -12.55
N ILE A 202 -0.52 17.91 -12.48
CA ILE A 202 -0.17 18.89 -13.52
C ILE A 202 0.37 18.21 -14.79
N PHE A 203 1.32 17.29 -14.67
CA PHE A 203 2.11 16.76 -15.80
C PHE A 203 1.66 15.37 -16.30
N SER A 204 0.77 14.67 -15.57
CA SER A 204 0.27 13.33 -15.91
C SER A 204 1.31 12.21 -16.03
N ASP A 205 2.55 12.42 -15.59
CA ASP A 205 3.63 11.44 -15.63
C ASP A 205 3.78 10.68 -14.30
N HIS A 206 3.83 9.35 -14.37
CA HIS A 206 3.91 8.44 -13.21
C HIS A 206 5.16 7.53 -13.25
N SER A 207 6.14 7.83 -14.10
CA SER A 207 7.34 7.02 -14.39
C SER A 207 8.29 6.83 -13.20
N TRP A 208 8.20 7.70 -12.19
CA TRP A 208 9.09 7.68 -11.03
C TRP A 208 8.33 8.01 -9.74
N SER A 209 8.73 7.41 -8.61
CA SER A 209 8.17 7.61 -7.28
C SER A 209 9.25 7.85 -6.22
N LEU A 210 8.88 8.54 -5.15
CA LEU A 210 9.69 8.66 -3.94
C LEU A 210 9.71 7.32 -3.20
N GLU A 211 10.89 6.92 -2.71
CA GLU A 211 11.06 5.79 -1.79
C GLU A 211 11.80 6.27 -0.55
N TRP A 212 11.29 5.95 0.64
CA TRP A 212 11.88 6.40 1.89
C TRP A 212 12.23 5.21 2.78
N GLY A 213 13.46 5.16 3.30
CA GLY A 213 13.91 4.16 4.27
C GLY A 213 13.51 4.52 5.70
N LEU A 214 12.21 4.69 5.97
CA LEU A 214 11.69 5.32 7.21
C LEU A 214 11.66 4.42 8.44
N ASP A 215 12.83 3.92 8.81
CA ASP A 215 13.04 2.95 9.89
C ASP A 215 12.87 3.56 11.30
N ASN A 216 12.87 4.90 11.40
CA ASN A 216 12.96 5.63 12.67
C ASN A 216 11.64 6.35 13.05
N ALA A 217 11.46 7.63 12.69
CA ALA A 217 10.39 8.48 13.24
C ALA A 217 8.97 7.92 13.10
N LEU A 218 8.63 7.35 11.93
CA LEU A 218 7.34 6.70 11.69
C LEU A 218 7.17 5.41 12.49
N LEU A 219 8.22 4.59 12.60
CA LEU A 219 8.22 3.40 13.46
C LEU A 219 7.97 3.79 14.91
N SER A 220 8.67 4.80 15.42
CA SER A 220 8.49 5.33 16.78
C SER A 220 7.05 5.80 17.02
N ARG A 221 6.45 6.49 16.04
CA ARG A 221 5.05 6.94 16.10
C ARG A 221 4.08 5.76 16.15
N LEU A 222 4.27 4.73 15.31
CA LEU A 222 3.46 3.50 15.35
C LEU A 222 3.55 2.81 16.71
N LEU A 223 4.76 2.64 17.25
CA LEU A 223 4.95 1.98 18.55
C LEU A 223 4.27 2.75 19.69
N ARG A 224 4.37 4.09 19.71
CA ARG A 224 3.67 4.93 20.70
C ARG A 224 2.15 4.83 20.59
N ALA A 225 1.63 4.70 19.38
CA ALA A 225 0.19 4.50 19.15
C ALA A 225 -0.30 3.09 19.51
N GLY A 226 0.59 2.18 19.93
CA GLY A 226 0.24 0.85 20.42
C GLY A 226 0.34 -0.26 19.38
N TRP A 227 0.88 0.03 18.19
CA TRP A 227 1.23 -1.01 17.22
C TRP A 227 2.46 -1.78 17.71
N CYS A 228 2.44 -3.11 17.66
CA CYS A 228 3.63 -3.89 18.02
C CYS A 228 4.69 -3.87 16.90
N PRO A 229 5.95 -4.27 17.17
CA PRO A 229 7.01 -4.26 16.15
C PRO A 229 6.67 -5.02 14.86
N GLY A 230 6.01 -6.17 14.97
CA GLY A 230 5.61 -6.97 13.80
C GLY A 230 4.48 -6.31 13.00
N GLU A 231 3.50 -5.69 13.66
CA GLU A 231 2.47 -4.91 12.97
C GLU A 231 3.08 -3.68 12.29
N ALA A 232 4.02 -3.00 12.93
CA ALA A 232 4.68 -1.84 12.34
C ALA A 232 5.47 -2.22 11.07
N THR A 233 6.21 -3.34 11.06
CA THR A 233 6.87 -3.86 9.86
C THR A 233 5.85 -4.18 8.76
N VAL A 234 4.73 -4.84 9.10
CA VAL A 234 3.66 -5.14 8.14
C VAL A 234 3.06 -3.87 7.54
N LEU A 235 2.77 -2.86 8.36
CA LEU A 235 2.24 -1.57 7.91
C LEU A 235 3.24 -0.85 7.00
N HIS A 236 4.53 -0.81 7.38
CA HIS A 236 5.59 -0.22 6.57
C HIS A 236 5.65 -0.85 5.16
N ASN A 237 5.47 -2.17 5.08
CA ASN A 237 5.47 -2.88 3.80
C ASN A 237 4.14 -2.81 3.04
N LYS A 238 3.04 -2.45 3.71
CA LYS A 238 1.68 -2.44 3.16
C LYS A 238 1.29 -1.07 2.61
N PHE A 239 1.87 0.00 3.14
CA PHE A 239 1.61 1.36 2.71
C PHE A 239 2.67 1.84 1.72
N ILE A 240 2.21 2.40 0.59
CA ILE A 240 3.09 2.95 -0.45
C ILE A 240 3.55 4.35 -0.04
N HIS A 241 2.66 5.11 0.61
CA HIS A 241 2.91 6.49 0.99
C HIS A 241 3.22 6.63 2.47
N SER A 242 4.29 7.35 2.77
CA SER A 242 4.71 7.69 4.13
C SER A 242 3.68 8.57 4.82
N THR A 243 2.95 9.39 4.06
CA THR A 243 1.83 10.19 4.57
C THR A 243 0.69 9.31 5.10
N SER A 244 0.38 8.20 4.42
CA SER A 244 -0.61 7.24 4.90
C SER A 244 -0.14 6.57 6.19
N LEU A 245 1.14 6.18 6.27
CA LEU A 245 1.75 5.64 7.49
C LEU A 245 1.77 6.65 8.64
N TYR A 246 2.04 7.93 8.37
CA TYR A 246 1.99 8.99 9.35
C TYR A 246 0.61 9.12 10.00
N ILE A 247 -0.45 9.07 9.18
CA ILE A 247 -1.84 9.07 9.65
C ILE A 247 -2.14 7.81 10.46
N VAL A 248 -1.75 6.64 9.96
CA VAL A 248 -1.95 5.36 10.68
C VAL A 248 -1.21 5.35 12.02
N GLY A 249 -0.04 5.99 12.10
CA GLY A 249 0.68 6.22 13.34
C GLY A 249 -0.04 7.12 14.35
N GLY A 250 -1.10 7.84 13.95
CA GLY A 250 -1.97 8.59 14.87
C GLY A 250 -3.15 7.78 15.40
N PHE A 251 -3.33 6.53 14.99
CA PHE A 251 -4.46 5.70 15.38
C PHE A 251 -4.23 4.99 16.72
N ASP A 252 -5.06 5.28 17.73
CA ASP A 252 -4.96 4.61 19.03
C ASP A 252 -5.28 3.11 18.94
N ARG A 253 -4.25 2.32 19.18
CA ARG A 253 -4.26 0.86 19.20
C ARG A 253 -4.29 0.28 20.62
N HIS A 254 -3.99 1.08 21.65
CA HIS A 254 -4.00 0.63 23.05
C HIS A 254 -5.40 0.22 23.50
N SER A 255 -6.44 0.82 22.91
CA SER A 255 -7.85 0.47 23.09
C SER A 255 -8.18 -1.02 22.97
N LEU A 256 -7.39 -1.78 22.19
CA LEU A 256 -7.59 -3.23 22.05
C LEU A 256 -7.15 -4.06 23.26
N ASN A 257 -6.31 -3.51 24.15
CA ASN A 257 -5.80 -4.17 25.34
C ASN A 257 -5.24 -5.60 25.05
N LYS A 258 -4.50 -5.75 23.95
CA LYS A 258 -3.83 -6.99 23.57
C LYS A 258 -2.40 -7.01 24.12
N ASP A 259 -1.95 -8.17 24.60
CA ASP A 259 -0.56 -8.35 25.06
C ASP A 259 0.37 -8.60 23.87
N HIS A 260 1.19 -7.60 23.56
CA HIS A 260 2.18 -7.65 22.49
C HIS A 260 3.62 -7.85 22.98
N SER A 261 3.83 -8.17 24.26
CA SER A 261 5.16 -8.29 24.88
C SER A 261 6.09 -9.33 24.22
N ARG A 262 5.53 -10.31 23.51
CA ARG A 262 6.26 -11.38 22.81
C ARG A 262 6.44 -11.15 21.31
N CYS A 263 5.97 -10.02 20.76
CA CYS A 263 6.08 -9.75 19.33
C CYS A 263 7.50 -9.31 18.96
N SER A 264 7.95 -9.72 17.77
CA SER A 264 9.24 -9.31 17.17
C SER A 264 8.99 -8.48 15.92
N LYS A 265 10.06 -7.97 15.27
CA LYS A 265 9.93 -7.28 13.97
C LYS A 265 9.44 -8.21 12.86
N ASP A 266 9.64 -9.52 13.02
CA ASP A 266 9.32 -10.53 12.01
C ASP A 266 7.87 -11.01 12.14
N GLU A 267 7.30 -10.97 13.35
CA GLU A 267 5.94 -11.45 13.58
C GLU A 267 5.18 -10.82 14.76
N CYS A 268 3.87 -10.62 14.56
CA CYS A 268 2.92 -10.30 15.63
C CYS A 268 2.32 -11.59 16.21
N VAL A 269 2.88 -12.08 17.31
CA VAL A 269 2.40 -13.32 17.96
C VAL A 269 1.02 -13.14 18.62
N ALA A 270 0.65 -11.91 19.02
CA ALA A 270 -0.61 -11.64 19.71
C ALA A 270 -1.87 -11.93 18.86
N ASN A 271 -1.74 -11.84 17.53
CA ASN A 271 -2.84 -12.15 16.61
C ASN A 271 -2.82 -13.63 16.16
N ASN A 272 -1.81 -14.41 16.56
CA ASN A 272 -1.75 -15.86 16.34
C ASN A 272 -2.51 -16.59 17.44
N ILE A 273 -3.36 -17.55 17.04
CA ILE A 273 -4.13 -18.36 17.99
C ILE A 273 -3.33 -19.60 18.37
N ASP A 274 -2.96 -19.70 19.64
CA ASP A 274 -2.63 -20.97 20.27
C ASP A 274 -3.93 -21.63 20.76
N GLU A 275 -4.38 -22.64 20.01
CA GLU A 275 -5.63 -23.38 20.27
C GLU A 275 -5.67 -23.98 21.69
N SER A 276 -4.51 -24.23 22.34
CA SER A 276 -4.43 -24.85 23.66
C SER A 276 -4.79 -23.90 24.83
N VAL A 277 -4.53 -22.60 24.67
CA VAL A 277 -4.76 -21.57 25.70
C VAL A 277 -5.88 -20.60 25.33
N TYR A 278 -6.35 -20.63 24.09
CA TYR A 278 -7.38 -19.74 23.58
C TYR A 278 -8.74 -19.93 24.28
N LYS A 279 -9.36 -18.81 24.66
CA LYS A 279 -10.69 -18.76 25.29
C LYS A 279 -11.64 -17.90 24.47
N THR A 280 -12.81 -18.44 24.15
CA THR A 280 -13.92 -17.70 23.55
C THR A 280 -14.37 -16.58 24.49
N LYS A 281 -14.53 -15.37 23.97
CA LYS A 281 -14.92 -14.18 24.75
C LYS A 281 -16.43 -13.98 24.77
N HIS A 282 -16.93 -13.48 25.88
CA HIS A 282 -18.27 -12.91 25.96
C HIS A 282 -18.30 -11.50 25.34
N VAL A 283 -19.51 -10.95 25.16
CA VAL A 283 -19.68 -9.56 24.67
C VAL A 283 -19.10 -8.54 25.65
N SER A 284 -19.19 -8.83 26.95
CA SER A 284 -18.64 -8.03 28.04
C SER A 284 -17.90 -8.93 29.03
N ASP A 285 -16.85 -8.41 29.66
CA ASP A 285 -15.97 -9.18 30.54
C ASP A 285 -16.67 -9.66 31.83
N ASP A 286 -17.77 -9.02 32.23
CA ASP A 286 -18.60 -9.38 33.38
C ASP A 286 -19.63 -10.50 33.07
N CYS A 287 -19.78 -10.89 31.80
CA CYS A 287 -20.77 -11.89 31.38
C CYS A 287 -20.19 -13.32 31.45
N ASN A 288 -20.91 -14.24 32.09
CA ASN A 288 -20.56 -15.66 32.19
C ASN A 288 -21.69 -16.58 31.70
N CYS A 289 -22.39 -16.21 30.63
CA CYS A 289 -23.55 -16.97 30.16
C CYS A 289 -23.17 -18.35 29.57
N ALA A 290 -24.09 -19.32 29.59
CA ALA A 290 -23.82 -20.62 28.98
C ALA A 290 -23.47 -20.51 27.48
N HIS A 291 -22.59 -21.41 27.04
CA HIS A 291 -22.33 -21.68 25.63
C HIS A 291 -23.48 -22.49 25.03
N VAL A 292 -23.81 -22.20 23.77
CA VAL A 292 -24.90 -22.85 23.03
C VAL A 292 -24.36 -23.38 21.71
N GLY A 293 -24.66 -24.63 21.38
CA GLY A 293 -24.39 -25.27 20.10
C GLY A 293 -25.68 -25.61 19.35
N GLU A 294 -25.57 -26.39 18.28
CA GLU A 294 -26.73 -26.92 17.56
C GLU A 294 -27.66 -27.71 18.49
N ALA A 295 -28.97 -27.59 18.28
CA ALA A 295 -29.97 -28.31 19.05
C ALA A 295 -30.12 -29.76 18.56
N ASN A 296 -30.35 -30.70 19.49
CA ASN A 296 -30.75 -32.08 19.17
C ASN A 296 -32.27 -32.14 18.91
N ASP A 297 -32.75 -31.41 17.91
CA ASP A 297 -34.16 -31.41 17.49
C ASP A 297 -34.32 -31.99 16.08
N ASN A 298 -35.52 -31.88 15.48
CA ASN A 298 -35.83 -32.42 14.15
C ASN A 298 -35.12 -31.67 12.99
N HIS A 299 -34.14 -30.80 13.28
CA HIS A 299 -33.32 -30.14 12.27
C HIS A 299 -32.06 -30.98 11.96
N PRO A 300 -31.55 -30.93 10.73
CA PRO A 300 -30.31 -31.64 10.38
C PRO A 300 -29.12 -31.01 11.13
N SER A 301 -28.13 -31.81 11.51
CA SER A 301 -26.87 -31.27 12.05
C SER A 301 -26.01 -30.63 10.95
N ALA A 302 -25.08 -29.76 11.33
CA ALA A 302 -24.10 -29.20 10.39
C ALA A 302 -23.29 -30.31 9.70
N SER A 303 -22.93 -31.35 10.47
CA SER A 303 -22.18 -32.51 9.96
C SER A 303 -22.99 -33.32 8.94
N GLN A 304 -24.30 -33.47 9.14
CA GLN A 304 -25.17 -34.15 8.19
C GLN A 304 -25.21 -33.41 6.85
N LEU A 305 -25.48 -32.10 6.87
CA LEU A 305 -25.58 -31.30 5.65
C LEU A 305 -24.26 -31.30 4.86
N LEU A 306 -23.12 -31.23 5.53
CA LEU A 306 -21.81 -31.29 4.87
C LEU A 306 -21.55 -32.65 4.20
N ARG A 307 -21.94 -33.76 4.84
CA ARG A 307 -21.84 -35.11 4.25
C ARG A 307 -22.73 -35.29 3.02
N GLU A 308 -23.90 -34.64 3.03
CA GLU A 308 -24.83 -34.60 1.90
C GLU A 308 -24.38 -33.63 0.79
N GLY A 309 -23.28 -32.90 1.00
CA GLY A 309 -22.70 -31.99 0.02
C GLY A 309 -23.32 -30.59 0.00
N SER A 310 -24.01 -30.20 1.08
CA SER A 310 -24.58 -28.88 1.28
C SER A 310 -23.69 -28.00 2.18
N ILE A 311 -24.11 -26.74 2.39
CA ILE A 311 -23.50 -25.77 3.31
C ILE A 311 -24.49 -25.51 4.46
N PRO A 312 -24.09 -25.73 5.72
CA PRO A 312 -24.97 -25.47 6.87
C PRO A 312 -25.00 -23.99 7.22
N VAL A 313 -26.18 -23.42 7.36
CA VAL A 313 -26.38 -22.06 7.89
C VAL A 313 -27.31 -22.10 9.10
N ILE A 314 -27.20 -21.11 9.99
CA ILE A 314 -27.88 -21.13 11.29
C ILE A 314 -28.81 -19.94 11.49
N LYS A 315 -29.87 -20.16 12.28
CA LYS A 315 -30.71 -19.12 12.86
C LYS A 315 -30.67 -19.21 14.38
N VAL A 316 -30.58 -18.06 15.03
CA VAL A 316 -30.59 -17.93 16.48
C VAL A 316 -31.94 -17.42 16.95
N TYR A 317 -32.66 -18.25 17.70
CA TYR A 317 -33.92 -17.86 18.32
C TYR A 317 -33.68 -17.54 19.80
N SER A 318 -34.29 -16.44 20.27
CA SER A 318 -34.29 -16.06 21.69
C SER A 318 -35.72 -16.07 22.21
N SER A 319 -35.97 -16.78 23.31
CA SER A 319 -37.25 -16.75 24.02
C SER A 319 -37.05 -16.25 25.46
N GLY A 320 -37.89 -15.32 25.93
CA GLY A 320 -37.81 -14.70 27.27
C GLY A 320 -36.97 -13.40 27.36
N SER A 321 -36.84 -12.84 28.56
CA SER A 321 -36.14 -11.55 28.83
C SER A 321 -34.65 -11.55 28.43
N ARG A 322 -34.10 -10.38 28.09
CA ARG A 322 -32.68 -10.15 27.68
C ARG A 322 -31.65 -10.84 28.59
N SER A 323 -31.86 -10.91 29.90
CA SER A 323 -30.89 -11.49 30.84
C SER A 323 -31.02 -13.01 31.05
N ARG A 324 -32.23 -13.60 31.00
CA ARG A 324 -32.48 -15.03 31.32
C ARG A 324 -33.09 -15.87 30.19
N GLY A 325 -33.36 -15.27 29.03
CA GLY A 325 -34.00 -15.98 27.93
C GLY A 325 -33.17 -17.17 27.41
N LYS A 326 -33.86 -18.23 27.00
CA LYS A 326 -33.28 -19.41 26.33
C LYS A 326 -32.87 -19.00 24.92
N VAL A 327 -31.73 -19.50 24.47
CA VAL A 327 -31.27 -19.34 23.08
C VAL A 327 -31.09 -20.71 22.48
N THR A 328 -31.57 -20.88 21.25
CA THR A 328 -31.46 -22.12 20.48
C THR A 328 -30.95 -21.82 19.08
N ILE A 329 -30.13 -22.71 18.56
CA ILE A 329 -29.59 -22.66 17.20
C ILE A 329 -30.35 -23.68 16.36
N SER A 330 -30.98 -23.23 15.27
CA SER A 330 -31.56 -24.09 14.24
C SER A 330 -30.63 -24.10 13.04
N VAL A 331 -30.22 -25.29 12.60
CA VAL A 331 -29.38 -25.49 11.42
C VAL A 331 -30.26 -25.79 10.21
N GLN A 332 -29.93 -25.20 9.06
CA GLN A 332 -30.66 -25.38 7.82
C GLN A 332 -29.73 -25.40 6.61
N ASP A 333 -30.22 -25.97 5.51
CA ASP A 333 -29.56 -25.95 4.20
C ASP A 333 -29.53 -24.53 3.62
N TYR A 334 -28.38 -24.11 3.08
CA TYR A 334 -28.20 -22.78 2.50
C TYR A 334 -29.14 -22.46 1.33
N THR A 335 -29.67 -23.46 0.61
CA THR A 335 -30.58 -23.24 -0.52
C THR A 335 -31.98 -22.81 -0.10
N LYS A 336 -32.32 -22.91 1.20
CA LYS A 336 -33.66 -22.60 1.71
C LYS A 336 -33.93 -21.10 1.84
N ALA A 337 -32.90 -20.26 1.99
CA ALA A 337 -33.03 -18.81 2.10
C ALA A 337 -31.68 -18.11 1.87
N PRO A 338 -31.68 -16.84 1.42
CA PRO A 338 -30.49 -15.99 1.46
C PRO A 338 -29.89 -15.95 2.88
N TYR A 339 -28.55 -15.94 2.97
CA TYR A 339 -27.84 -15.92 4.23
C TYR A 339 -26.64 -14.97 4.18
N VAL A 340 -26.21 -14.55 5.37
CA VAL A 340 -24.99 -13.75 5.56
C VAL A 340 -23.84 -14.65 6.01
N ALA A 341 -22.69 -14.57 5.37
CA ALA A 341 -21.47 -15.18 5.91
C ALA A 341 -20.76 -14.18 6.83
N ILE A 342 -20.44 -14.58 8.05
CA ILE A 342 -19.69 -13.74 8.99
C ILE A 342 -18.19 -14.02 8.81
N SER A 343 -17.46 -12.97 8.48
CA SER A 343 -16.01 -12.94 8.42
C SER A 343 -15.47 -12.28 9.68
N HIS A 344 -14.65 -12.98 10.47
CA HIS A 344 -14.21 -12.49 11.78
C HIS A 344 -12.79 -12.90 12.13
N VAL A 345 -12.24 -12.22 13.14
CA VAL A 345 -10.90 -12.48 13.65
C VAL A 345 -10.99 -13.36 14.91
N TRP A 346 -10.44 -14.57 14.87
CA TRP A 346 -10.49 -15.46 16.04
C TRP A 346 -9.82 -14.86 17.28
N SER A 347 -8.72 -14.11 17.15
CA SER A 347 -8.06 -13.45 18.29
C SER A 347 -8.95 -12.44 19.01
N ASP A 348 -10.05 -12.03 18.38
CA ASP A 348 -11.03 -11.13 18.96
C ASP A 348 -12.10 -11.87 19.79
N GLY A 349 -12.01 -13.21 19.87
CA GLY A 349 -12.73 -14.02 20.84
C GLY A 349 -13.95 -14.76 20.32
N LEU A 350 -14.20 -14.77 19.01
CA LEU A 350 -15.35 -15.42 18.38
C LEU A 350 -15.07 -16.83 17.84
N GLY A 351 -13.85 -17.36 17.99
CA GLY A 351 -13.50 -18.77 17.75
C GLY A 351 -13.85 -19.69 18.93
N ASN A 352 -13.81 -21.02 18.72
CA ASN A 352 -13.84 -22.04 19.77
C ASN A 352 -13.18 -23.35 19.28
N ALA A 353 -12.01 -23.70 19.84
CA ALA A 353 -11.24 -24.87 19.40
C ALA A 353 -11.79 -26.20 19.94
N ASN A 354 -12.59 -26.17 21.01
CA ASN A 354 -12.95 -27.36 21.79
C ASN A 354 -14.39 -27.83 21.57
N ALA A 355 -15.27 -26.94 21.10
CA ALA A 355 -16.65 -27.28 20.79
C ALA A 355 -17.25 -26.35 19.73
N ASN A 356 -18.22 -26.85 18.95
CA ASN A 356 -19.01 -26.02 18.03
C ASN A 356 -20.10 -25.22 18.79
N THR A 357 -19.65 -24.32 19.67
CA THR A 357 -20.53 -23.52 20.55
C THR A 357 -20.02 -22.10 20.70
N LEU A 358 -20.94 -21.16 20.93
CA LEU A 358 -20.65 -19.77 21.27
C LEU A 358 -21.43 -19.32 22.51
N PRO A 359 -20.93 -18.34 23.28
CA PRO A 359 -21.70 -17.72 24.35
C PRO A 359 -23.04 -17.19 23.87
N ARG A 360 -24.09 -17.40 24.66
CA ARG A 360 -25.44 -16.88 24.40
C ARG A 360 -25.46 -15.38 24.08
N CYS A 361 -24.64 -14.57 24.75
CA CYS A 361 -24.55 -13.13 24.49
C CYS A 361 -24.00 -12.83 23.08
N GLN A 362 -22.98 -13.57 22.63
CA GLN A 362 -22.42 -13.43 21.28
C GLN A 362 -23.44 -13.84 20.22
N LEU A 363 -24.12 -14.98 20.39
CA LEU A 363 -25.12 -15.43 19.42
C LEU A 363 -26.24 -14.40 19.19
N ARG A 364 -26.70 -13.74 20.26
CA ARG A 364 -27.68 -12.65 20.14
C ARG A 364 -27.12 -11.43 19.43
N ARG A 365 -25.89 -11.06 19.74
CA ARG A 365 -25.18 -9.94 19.11
C ARG A 365 -25.04 -10.19 17.60
N LEU A 366 -24.52 -11.35 17.22
CA LEU A 366 -24.33 -11.74 15.82
C LEU A 366 -25.66 -11.78 15.05
N GLN A 367 -26.71 -12.39 15.62
CA GLN A 367 -28.03 -12.38 15.00
C GLN A 367 -28.58 -10.96 14.85
N GLY A 368 -28.32 -10.08 15.81
CA GLY A 368 -28.66 -8.66 15.74
C GLY A 368 -27.96 -7.96 14.58
N TYR A 369 -26.65 -8.13 14.44
CA TYR A 369 -25.86 -7.54 13.35
C TYR A 369 -26.33 -8.02 11.97
N VAL A 370 -26.52 -9.33 11.82
CA VAL A 370 -27.04 -9.89 10.56
C VAL A 370 -28.44 -9.36 10.25
N ASN A 371 -29.31 -9.26 11.25
CA ASN A 371 -30.65 -8.71 11.07
C ASN A 371 -30.62 -7.23 10.64
N CYS A 372 -29.64 -6.43 11.08
CA CYS A 372 -29.51 -5.02 10.68
C CYS A 372 -29.28 -4.82 9.17
N LEU A 373 -28.82 -5.85 8.45
CA LEU A 373 -28.65 -5.81 7.00
C LEU A 373 -29.97 -5.96 6.22
N TYR A 374 -31.06 -6.37 6.88
CA TYR A 374 -32.33 -6.69 6.21
C TYR A 374 -33.54 -6.00 6.88
N PRO A 375 -34.62 -5.77 6.12
CA PRO A 375 -35.90 -5.35 6.70
C PRO A 375 -36.42 -6.34 7.74
N LYS A 376 -37.15 -5.84 8.75
CA LYS A 376 -37.69 -6.64 9.86
C LYS A 376 -38.53 -7.84 9.43
N SER A 377 -39.15 -7.80 8.25
CA SER A 377 -39.95 -8.89 7.69
C SER A 377 -39.13 -10.16 7.40
N PHE A 378 -37.81 -10.06 7.25
CA PHE A 378 -36.91 -11.19 6.99
C PHE A 378 -36.32 -11.78 8.28
N HIS A 379 -36.58 -11.19 9.45
CA HIS A 379 -35.95 -11.61 10.70
C HIS A 379 -36.60 -12.88 11.27
N PRO A 380 -35.82 -13.82 11.87
CA PRO A 380 -34.36 -13.83 11.94
C PRO A 380 -33.73 -14.30 10.61
N VAL A 381 -32.74 -13.53 10.15
CA VAL A 381 -31.98 -13.82 8.93
C VAL A 381 -30.96 -14.92 9.23
N PRO A 382 -30.87 -15.98 8.40
CA PRO A 382 -29.86 -17.01 8.60
C PRO A 382 -28.45 -16.50 8.32
N PHE A 383 -27.47 -17.03 9.04
CA PHE A 383 -26.07 -16.70 8.82
C PHE A 383 -25.14 -17.91 8.96
N TRP A 384 -23.95 -17.79 8.41
CA TRP A 384 -22.87 -18.74 8.55
C TRP A 384 -21.77 -18.14 9.41
N ILE A 385 -21.22 -18.92 10.35
CA ILE A 385 -19.99 -18.60 11.07
C ILE A 385 -19.22 -19.90 11.30
N ASP A 386 -17.92 -19.88 11.01
CA ASP A 386 -17.04 -21.06 11.07
C ASP A 386 -17.10 -21.79 12.41
N THR A 387 -17.11 -21.08 13.53
CA THR A 387 -17.13 -21.65 14.89
C THR A 387 -18.28 -22.64 15.11
N ILE A 388 -19.44 -22.41 14.48
CA ILE A 388 -20.60 -23.31 14.59
C ILE A 388 -20.72 -24.22 13.38
N CYS A 389 -20.51 -23.69 12.17
CA CYS A 389 -20.80 -24.37 10.91
C CYS A 389 -19.66 -25.27 10.40
N VAL A 390 -18.49 -25.26 11.03
CA VAL A 390 -17.33 -26.13 10.71
C VAL A 390 -17.12 -27.15 11.82
N PRO A 391 -17.60 -28.40 11.66
CA PRO A 391 -17.48 -29.43 12.69
C PRO A 391 -16.03 -29.77 13.05
N LEU A 392 -15.78 -30.15 14.30
CA LEU A 392 -14.45 -30.56 14.77
C LEU A 392 -14.02 -31.95 14.25
N GLU A 393 -14.96 -32.79 13.83
CA GLU A 393 -14.68 -34.11 13.25
C GLU A 393 -13.80 -33.98 12.00
N ARG A 394 -12.59 -34.54 12.02
CA ARG A 394 -11.53 -34.30 11.02
C ARG A 394 -11.99 -34.40 9.55
N GLN A 395 -12.72 -35.45 9.18
CA GLN A 395 -13.14 -35.66 7.79
C GLN A 395 -14.20 -34.66 7.34
N VAL A 396 -15.14 -34.35 8.23
CA VAL A 396 -16.19 -33.35 7.98
C VAL A 396 -15.59 -31.94 7.96
N ARG A 397 -14.61 -31.66 8.83
CA ARG A 397 -13.83 -30.41 8.83
C ARG A 397 -13.13 -30.19 7.50
N LYS A 398 -12.45 -31.21 6.95
CA LYS A 398 -11.83 -31.13 5.61
C LYS A 398 -12.87 -30.81 4.53
N THR A 399 -14.05 -31.41 4.62
CA THR A 399 -15.15 -31.17 3.68
C THR A 399 -15.67 -29.73 3.77
N ALA A 400 -15.81 -29.20 4.98
CA ALA A 400 -16.16 -27.81 5.22
C ALA A 400 -15.09 -26.85 4.67
N ILE A 401 -13.79 -27.11 4.94
CA ILE A 401 -12.67 -26.30 4.43
C ILE A 401 -12.66 -26.27 2.90
N ARG A 402 -12.82 -27.43 2.23
CA ARG A 402 -12.93 -27.51 0.77
C ARG A 402 -14.09 -26.68 0.21
N ARG A 403 -15.16 -26.49 0.99
CA ARG A 403 -16.35 -25.71 0.62
C ARG A 403 -16.29 -24.25 1.05
N MET A 404 -15.28 -23.81 1.81
CA MET A 404 -15.17 -22.43 2.29
C MET A 404 -15.34 -21.41 1.16
N GLY A 405 -14.71 -21.65 0.00
CA GLY A 405 -14.88 -20.75 -1.14
C GLY A 405 -16.34 -20.61 -1.60
N GLN A 406 -17.07 -21.73 -1.64
CA GLN A 406 -18.50 -21.74 -2.00
C GLN A 406 -19.35 -21.04 -0.93
N THR A 407 -19.00 -21.17 0.36
CA THR A 407 -19.69 -20.50 1.46
C THR A 407 -19.70 -18.98 1.31
N TYR A 408 -18.58 -18.34 0.99
CA TYR A 408 -18.58 -16.88 0.81
C TYR A 408 -19.14 -16.46 -0.55
N LYS A 409 -18.88 -17.25 -1.59
CA LYS A 409 -19.39 -16.99 -2.95
C LYS A 409 -20.92 -17.06 -3.06
N ASN A 410 -21.54 -17.99 -2.33
CA ASN A 410 -23.00 -18.20 -2.34
C ASN A 410 -23.74 -17.36 -1.29
N ALA A 411 -23.02 -16.69 -0.39
CA ALA A 411 -23.64 -15.79 0.58
C ALA A 411 -24.27 -14.60 -0.16
N ASP A 412 -25.40 -14.13 0.35
CA ASP A 412 -26.04 -12.90 -0.14
C ASP A 412 -25.17 -11.68 0.21
N SER A 413 -24.65 -11.68 1.43
CA SER A 413 -23.67 -10.70 1.91
C SER A 413 -22.61 -11.33 2.80
N VAL A 414 -21.44 -10.69 2.88
CA VAL A 414 -20.39 -11.02 3.84
C VAL A 414 -20.27 -9.88 4.84
N LEU A 415 -20.39 -10.20 6.14
CA LEU A 415 -20.28 -9.25 7.23
C LEU A 415 -18.93 -9.42 7.95
N VAL A 416 -18.08 -8.42 7.85
CA VAL A 416 -16.79 -8.32 8.53
C VAL A 416 -16.99 -7.80 9.95
N ILE A 417 -16.44 -8.53 10.91
CA ILE A 417 -16.40 -8.16 12.33
C ILE A 417 -14.94 -8.08 12.76
N ASP A 418 -14.47 -6.86 13.00
CA ASP A 418 -13.16 -6.53 13.57
C ASP A 418 -13.37 -5.77 14.88
N SER A 419 -12.69 -6.17 15.95
CA SER A 419 -12.87 -5.55 17.27
C SER A 419 -12.53 -4.07 17.31
N TRP A 420 -11.53 -3.63 16.57
CA TRP A 420 -11.09 -2.25 16.58
C TRP A 420 -12.06 -1.36 15.81
N LEU A 421 -12.48 -1.79 14.62
CA LEU A 421 -13.51 -1.05 13.86
C LEU A 421 -14.84 -0.97 14.63
N ASN A 422 -15.19 -2.02 15.39
CA ASN A 422 -16.35 -2.02 16.29
C ASN A 422 -16.21 -1.13 17.52
N GLN A 423 -15.01 -0.64 17.84
CA GLN A 423 -14.77 0.29 18.94
C GLN A 423 -14.63 1.73 18.44
N THR A 424 -13.91 1.94 17.33
CA THR A 424 -13.54 3.28 16.84
C THR A 424 -14.48 3.87 15.80
N GLY A 425 -15.33 3.05 15.18
CA GLY A 425 -16.22 3.49 14.09
C GLY A 425 -15.50 3.92 12.80
N LEU A 426 -16.31 4.25 11.80
CA LEU A 426 -15.94 4.73 10.46
C LEU A 426 -16.78 5.96 10.08
N ASP A 427 -16.71 6.98 10.93
CA ASP A 427 -17.44 8.25 10.84
C ASP A 427 -16.54 9.46 10.51
N GLY A 428 -15.26 9.21 10.18
CA GLY A 428 -14.28 10.24 9.84
C GLY A 428 -14.29 10.62 8.35
N PRO A 429 -13.29 11.39 7.88
CA PRO A 429 -13.06 11.56 6.45
C PRO A 429 -12.79 10.21 5.81
N ARG A 430 -13.27 10.05 4.58
CA ARG A 430 -13.13 8.80 3.82
C ARG A 430 -11.68 8.34 3.69
N ALA A 431 -10.71 9.24 3.58
CA ALA A 431 -9.30 8.89 3.55
C ALA A 431 -8.89 8.13 4.82
N VAL A 432 -9.25 8.67 5.98
CA VAL A 432 -8.94 8.11 7.29
C VAL A 432 -9.67 6.78 7.50
N ASP A 433 -10.96 6.71 7.16
CA ASP A 433 -11.75 5.48 7.28
C ASP A 433 -11.19 4.34 6.41
N LEU A 434 -10.78 4.64 5.18
CA LEU A 434 -10.14 3.67 4.30
C LEU A 434 -8.81 3.18 4.88
N LEU A 435 -8.01 4.08 5.47
CA LEU A 435 -6.77 3.71 6.16
C LEU A 435 -7.03 2.85 7.40
N LYS A 436 -8.09 3.14 8.19
CA LYS A 436 -8.54 2.29 9.31
C LYS A 436 -8.87 0.88 8.81
N VAL A 437 -9.70 0.75 7.77
CA VAL A 437 -10.03 -0.57 7.21
C VAL A 437 -8.78 -1.27 6.67
N LYS A 438 -7.92 -0.56 5.92
CA LYS A 438 -6.67 -1.12 5.38
C LYS A 438 -5.68 -1.55 6.47
N SER A 439 -5.74 -1.01 7.69
CA SER A 439 -4.80 -1.29 8.78
C SER A 439 -5.35 -2.20 9.89
N CYS A 440 -6.66 -2.51 9.90
CA CYS A 440 -7.28 -3.31 10.96
C CYS A 440 -6.79 -4.77 10.97
N THR A 441 -6.96 -5.46 12.10
CA THR A 441 -6.48 -6.84 12.31
C THR A 441 -7.04 -7.80 11.29
N TRP A 442 -8.30 -7.61 10.88
CA TRP A 442 -8.94 -8.45 9.87
C TRP A 442 -8.14 -8.51 8.56
N THR A 443 -7.53 -7.40 8.12
CA THR A 443 -6.73 -7.37 6.89
C THR A 443 -5.36 -8.02 7.01
N GLN A 444 -4.93 -8.37 8.22
CA GLN A 444 -3.65 -9.02 8.48
C GLN A 444 -3.75 -10.54 8.40
N ARG A 445 -4.95 -11.14 8.28
CA ARG A 445 -5.13 -12.60 8.25
C ARG A 445 -5.24 -13.12 6.83
N LEU A 446 -4.73 -14.33 6.61
CA LEU A 446 -4.73 -14.93 5.27
C LEU A 446 -6.13 -15.34 4.80
N TRP A 447 -6.87 -16.06 5.64
CA TRP A 447 -8.20 -16.56 5.31
C TRP A 447 -9.18 -15.44 4.98
N THR A 448 -9.13 -14.32 5.70
CA THR A 448 -10.04 -13.17 5.51
C THR A 448 -9.95 -12.56 4.11
N LEU A 449 -8.84 -12.76 3.40
CA LEU A 449 -8.72 -12.36 2.00
C LEU A 449 -9.72 -13.10 1.10
N GLN A 450 -9.79 -14.42 1.26
CA GLN A 450 -10.73 -15.26 0.51
C GLN A 450 -12.18 -14.90 0.84
N GLU A 451 -12.45 -14.60 2.11
CA GLU A 451 -13.76 -14.19 2.60
C GLU A 451 -14.22 -12.87 1.96
N ALA A 452 -13.28 -11.95 1.72
CA ALA A 452 -13.51 -10.67 1.05
C ALA A 452 -13.70 -10.82 -0.47
N LEU A 453 -12.74 -11.46 -1.15
CA LEU A 453 -12.69 -11.57 -2.61
C LEU A 453 -13.86 -12.35 -3.18
N LEU A 454 -14.36 -13.34 -2.44
CA LEU A 454 -15.48 -14.17 -2.87
C LEU A 454 -16.85 -13.57 -2.54
N ALA A 455 -16.92 -12.54 -1.68
CA ALA A 455 -18.16 -11.82 -1.41
C ALA A 455 -18.76 -11.28 -2.71
N GLN A 456 -20.10 -11.27 -2.82
CA GLN A 456 -20.79 -10.69 -3.97
C GLN A 456 -20.41 -9.20 -4.18
N ALA A 457 -20.52 -8.70 -5.42
CA ALA A 457 -20.11 -7.34 -5.72
C ALA A 457 -21.00 -6.35 -4.95
N ASN A 458 -20.39 -5.37 -4.28
CA ASN A 458 -21.07 -4.44 -3.36
C ASN A 458 -21.84 -5.12 -2.21
N GLN A 459 -21.40 -6.31 -1.78
CA GLN A 459 -22.03 -7.07 -0.69
C GLN A 459 -21.04 -7.43 0.43
N LEU A 460 -19.96 -6.66 0.58
CA LEU A 460 -19.03 -6.77 1.71
C LEU A 460 -19.31 -5.62 2.67
N TYR A 461 -19.73 -5.96 3.88
CA TYR A 461 -20.13 -5.02 4.92
C TYR A 461 -19.13 -5.06 6.08
N PHE A 462 -18.81 -3.91 6.66
CA PHE A 462 -18.02 -3.80 7.88
C PHE A 462 -18.93 -3.39 9.02
N GLN A 463 -18.97 -4.18 10.10
CA GLN A 463 -19.72 -3.81 11.29
C GLN A 463 -18.99 -2.71 12.07
N THR A 464 -19.67 -1.59 12.31
CA THR A 464 -19.22 -0.47 13.16
C THR A 464 -20.19 -0.25 14.34
N PRO A 465 -19.90 0.63 15.31
CA PRO A 465 -20.86 1.03 16.35
C PRO A 465 -22.16 1.61 15.78
N GLU A 466 -22.08 2.35 14.68
CA GLU A 466 -23.21 3.04 14.04
C GLU A 466 -24.10 2.07 13.25
N GLY A 467 -23.52 0.97 12.76
CA GLY A 467 -24.21 -0.04 11.97
C GLY A 467 -23.28 -0.73 10.97
N PRO A 468 -23.81 -1.64 10.15
CA PRO A 468 -23.03 -2.18 9.04
C PRO A 468 -22.86 -1.14 7.92
N LEU A 469 -21.63 -0.91 7.48
CA LEU A 469 -21.28 -0.04 6.35
C LEU A 469 -20.81 -0.87 5.16
N VAL A 470 -21.39 -0.66 3.97
CA VAL A 470 -20.99 -1.37 2.76
C VAL A 470 -19.73 -0.74 2.15
N GLU A 471 -18.82 -1.57 1.65
CA GLU A 471 -17.56 -1.10 1.07
C GLU A 471 -17.71 -0.11 -0.11
N SER A 472 -18.80 -0.17 -0.88
CA SER A 472 -19.01 0.74 -2.02
C SER A 472 -19.24 2.17 -1.55
N GLU A 473 -19.79 2.36 -0.35
CA GLU A 473 -19.94 3.68 0.28
C GLU A 473 -18.60 4.22 0.81
N LEU A 474 -17.66 3.32 1.15
CA LEU A 474 -16.29 3.68 1.56
C LEU A 474 -15.40 4.02 0.35
N ALA A 475 -15.43 3.20 -0.70
CA ALA A 475 -14.41 3.21 -1.76
C ALA A 475 -14.54 4.36 -2.76
N TYR A 476 -15.73 4.94 -2.97
CA TYR A 476 -15.97 5.84 -4.10
C TYR A 476 -16.19 7.32 -3.76
N GLY A 477 -16.43 7.67 -2.49
CA GLY A 477 -16.58 9.07 -2.02
C GLY A 477 -17.57 9.94 -2.83
N PRO A 478 -17.79 11.21 -2.44
CA PRO A 478 -18.50 12.16 -3.28
C PRO A 478 -17.58 12.66 -4.41
N ARG A 479 -17.97 12.51 -5.68
CA ARG A 479 -17.17 12.95 -6.86
C ARG A 479 -16.90 14.46 -6.89
N ASP A 480 -17.69 15.25 -6.16
CA ASP A 480 -17.66 16.72 -6.17
C ASP A 480 -17.10 17.31 -4.86
N MET A 481 -16.44 16.50 -4.02
CA MET A 481 -15.89 16.98 -2.74
C MET A 481 -14.90 18.13 -2.93
N GLY A 482 -14.03 18.03 -3.95
CA GLY A 482 -13.07 19.08 -4.29
C GLY A 482 -13.72 20.37 -4.75
N ILE A 483 -14.83 20.28 -5.50
CA ILE A 483 -15.61 21.47 -5.89
C ILE A 483 -16.21 22.16 -4.68
N GLY A 484 -16.78 21.41 -3.73
CA GLY A 484 -17.29 22.01 -2.49
C GLY A 484 -16.20 22.66 -1.61
N ILE A 485 -14.94 22.20 -1.71
CA ILE A 485 -13.80 22.87 -1.07
C ILE A 485 -13.47 24.17 -1.82
N MET A 486 -13.36 24.11 -3.15
CA MET A 486 -13.12 25.28 -4.00
C MET A 486 -14.15 26.39 -3.77
N GLU A 487 -15.45 26.06 -3.76
CA GLU A 487 -16.53 27.03 -3.57
C GLU A 487 -16.52 27.72 -2.20
N ARG A 488 -15.95 27.09 -1.18
CA ARG A 488 -15.84 27.68 0.17
C ARG A 488 -14.63 28.59 0.33
N ILE A 489 -13.55 28.28 -0.38
CA ILE A 489 -12.26 28.96 -0.20
C ILE A 489 -12.05 30.03 -1.27
N ILE A 490 -12.22 29.71 -2.55
CA ILE A 490 -11.80 30.60 -3.64
C ILE A 490 -12.66 31.86 -3.67
N GLY A 491 -12.00 33.02 -3.56
CA GLY A 491 -12.65 34.33 -3.44
C GLY A 491 -13.28 34.63 -2.07
N SER A 492 -13.04 33.80 -1.05
CA SER A 492 -13.39 34.11 0.35
C SER A 492 -12.24 34.86 1.05
N GLU A 493 -12.45 35.24 2.32
CA GLU A 493 -11.39 35.83 3.16
C GLU A 493 -10.22 34.85 3.43
N ASP A 494 -10.46 33.54 3.27
CA ASP A 494 -9.43 32.52 3.41
C ASP A 494 -8.49 32.47 2.19
N ASP A 495 -8.86 33.05 1.04
CA ASP A 495 -8.07 33.09 -0.19
C ASP A 495 -7.02 34.22 -0.17
N ASN A 496 -6.02 34.07 0.68
CA ASN A 496 -4.91 35.01 0.85
C ASN A 496 -4.01 35.18 -0.40
N LEU A 497 -4.20 34.36 -1.44
CA LEU A 497 -3.48 34.45 -2.71
C LEU A 497 -4.23 35.22 -3.79
N HIS A 498 -5.52 35.52 -3.58
CA HIS A 498 -6.35 36.26 -4.54
C HIS A 498 -5.74 37.64 -4.89
N GLU A 499 -5.20 38.36 -3.91
CA GLU A 499 -4.55 39.66 -4.13
C GLU A 499 -3.19 39.55 -4.82
N VAL A 500 -2.48 38.44 -4.61
CA VAL A 500 -1.15 38.19 -5.19
C VAL A 500 -1.27 37.75 -6.66
N TYR A 501 -2.29 36.94 -6.98
CA TYR A 501 -2.52 36.40 -8.32
C TYR A 501 -3.97 36.65 -8.81
N PRO A 502 -4.38 37.92 -8.96
CA PRO A 502 -5.78 38.29 -9.22
C PRO A 502 -6.32 37.69 -10.54
N ASP A 503 -5.49 37.55 -11.56
CA ASP A 503 -5.91 36.98 -12.85
C ASP A 503 -6.19 35.47 -12.76
N VAL A 504 -5.37 34.73 -11.99
CA VAL A 504 -5.57 33.29 -11.76
C VAL A 504 -6.83 33.09 -10.93
N ALA A 505 -6.97 33.86 -9.85
CA ALA A 505 -8.13 33.79 -8.96
C ALA A 505 -9.44 34.09 -9.71
N LYS A 506 -9.45 35.17 -10.51
CA LYS A 506 -10.59 35.51 -11.37
C LYS A 506 -10.94 34.39 -12.34
N THR A 507 -9.94 33.73 -12.91
CA THR A 507 -10.15 32.58 -13.82
C THR A 507 -10.81 31.41 -13.08
N MET A 508 -10.32 31.07 -11.90
CA MET A 508 -10.91 30.01 -11.06
C MET A 508 -12.35 30.35 -10.63
N ILE A 509 -12.60 31.57 -10.14
CA ILE A 509 -13.94 32.04 -9.75
C ILE A 509 -14.91 31.96 -10.94
N LEU A 510 -14.48 32.41 -12.11
CA LEU A 510 -15.31 32.44 -13.31
C LEU A 510 -15.58 31.02 -13.84
N ALA A 511 -14.59 30.13 -13.76
CA ALA A 511 -14.76 28.72 -14.10
C ALA A 511 -15.74 28.02 -13.16
N LEU A 512 -15.60 28.21 -11.84
CA LEU A 512 -16.50 27.64 -10.82
C LEU A 512 -17.94 28.15 -11.01
N SER A 513 -18.11 29.46 -11.16
CA SER A 513 -19.44 30.09 -11.34
C SER A 513 -20.15 29.61 -12.61
N ASN A 514 -19.41 29.24 -13.65
CA ASN A 514 -19.94 28.76 -14.92
C ASN A 514 -19.81 27.24 -15.11
N ARG A 515 -19.49 26.47 -14.06
CA ARG A 515 -19.17 25.04 -14.12
C ARG A 515 -20.18 24.23 -14.93
N HIS A 516 -21.47 24.36 -14.62
CA HIS A 516 -22.51 23.60 -15.32
C HIS A 516 -22.64 23.96 -16.81
N ASP A 517 -22.35 25.21 -17.18
CA ASP A 517 -22.33 25.61 -18.59
C ASP A 517 -21.12 25.05 -19.32
N ILE A 518 -19.95 25.06 -18.66
CA ILE A 518 -18.71 24.44 -19.16
C ILE A 518 -18.89 22.94 -19.36
N GLU A 519 -19.39 22.21 -18.35
CA GLU A 519 -19.68 20.78 -18.43
C GLU A 519 -20.65 20.45 -19.57
N ARG A 520 -21.72 21.24 -19.74
CA ARG A 520 -22.68 21.07 -20.83
C ARG A 520 -22.03 21.27 -22.20
N LYS A 521 -21.18 22.31 -22.35
CA LYS A 521 -20.45 22.60 -23.59
C LYS A 521 -19.46 21.49 -23.94
N VAL A 522 -18.71 20.98 -22.96
CA VAL A 522 -17.76 19.88 -23.15
C VAL A 522 -18.48 18.58 -23.48
N SER A 523 -19.57 18.23 -22.78
CA SER A 523 -20.38 17.05 -23.09
C SER A 523 -20.92 17.11 -24.52
N LYS A 524 -21.52 18.25 -24.90
CA LYS A 524 -22.02 18.46 -26.26
C LYS A 524 -20.90 18.29 -27.30
N TYR A 525 -19.73 18.86 -27.05
CA TYR A 525 -18.59 18.71 -27.96
C TYR A 525 -18.11 17.27 -28.06
N LEU A 526 -18.04 16.53 -26.95
CA LEU A 526 -17.66 15.10 -26.96
C LEU A 526 -18.69 14.27 -27.72
N ASP A 527 -19.98 14.54 -27.55
CA ASP A 527 -21.06 13.89 -28.31
C ASP A 527 -20.95 14.22 -29.82
N ASP A 528 -20.65 15.48 -30.15
CA ASP A 528 -20.45 15.94 -31.54
C ASP A 528 -19.15 15.37 -32.17
N LYS A 529 -18.12 15.07 -31.36
CA LYS A 529 -16.81 14.52 -31.79
C LYS A 529 -16.68 12.99 -31.76
N ILE A 530 -17.77 12.24 -31.54
CA ILE A 530 -17.80 10.78 -31.84
C ILE A 530 -17.54 10.52 -33.35
N TYR A 531 -17.52 11.55 -34.20
CA TYR A 531 -17.03 11.51 -35.58
C TYR A 531 -15.83 12.47 -35.81
N PHE A 532 -14.67 11.87 -36.14
CA PHE A 532 -13.41 12.44 -36.65
C PHE A 532 -12.32 12.95 -35.68
N ASP A 533 -11.09 12.58 -36.05
CA ASP A 533 -9.80 12.68 -35.35
C ASP A 533 -9.02 13.98 -35.66
N HIS A 534 -8.10 14.30 -34.74
CA HIS A 534 -6.95 15.22 -34.77
C HIS A 534 -7.13 16.74 -34.55
N GLY A 535 -6.42 17.25 -33.53
CA GLY A 535 -5.38 18.27 -33.78
C GLY A 535 -5.67 19.76 -33.56
N GLY A 536 -6.73 20.15 -32.85
CA GLY A 536 -7.00 21.57 -32.53
C GLY A 536 -6.74 21.92 -31.07
N ASP A 537 -6.13 23.09 -30.83
CA ASP A 537 -6.00 23.75 -29.51
C ASP A 537 -7.36 23.74 -28.79
N PRO A 538 -7.46 23.25 -27.54
CA PRO A 538 -8.72 23.24 -26.82
C PRO A 538 -9.21 24.68 -26.56
N ASP A 539 -10.38 25.04 -27.11
CA ASP A 539 -11.07 26.32 -26.85
C ASP A 539 -11.12 26.64 -25.33
N TYR A 540 -11.24 27.93 -24.98
CA TYR A 540 -11.34 28.43 -23.59
C TYR A 540 -12.17 27.56 -22.60
N PRO A 541 -13.36 27.01 -22.97
CA PRO A 541 -14.12 26.10 -22.10
C PRO A 541 -13.38 24.80 -21.74
N PHE A 542 -12.55 24.26 -22.62
CA PHE A 542 -11.79 23.03 -22.37
C PHE A 542 -10.66 23.23 -21.37
N ARG A 543 -9.92 24.33 -21.46
CA ARG A 543 -8.84 24.64 -20.50
C ARG A 543 -9.42 24.82 -19.10
N ASN A 544 -10.52 25.57 -18.96
CA ASN A 544 -11.22 25.71 -17.68
C ASN A 544 -11.80 24.39 -17.16
N PHE A 545 -12.37 23.56 -18.05
CA PHE A 545 -12.86 22.23 -17.66
C PHE A 545 -11.72 21.34 -17.17
N HIS A 546 -10.59 21.30 -17.89
CA HIS A 546 -9.43 20.53 -17.50
C HIS A 546 -8.86 21.01 -16.16
N MET A 547 -8.69 22.33 -15.99
CA MET A 547 -8.28 22.93 -14.72
C MET A 547 -9.19 22.49 -13.56
N LEU A 548 -10.50 22.71 -13.67
CA LEU A 548 -11.45 22.32 -12.62
C LEU A 548 -11.42 20.81 -12.36
N ARG A 549 -11.28 20.00 -13.41
CA ARG A 549 -11.19 18.55 -13.31
C ARG A 549 -9.92 18.13 -12.56
N GLU A 550 -8.76 18.71 -12.88
CA GLU A 550 -7.50 18.38 -12.20
C GLU A 550 -7.50 18.82 -10.74
N ILE A 551 -7.95 20.04 -10.43
CA ILE A 551 -8.07 20.52 -9.04
C ILE A 551 -9.09 19.66 -8.27
N ASN A 552 -10.26 19.40 -8.85
CA ASN A 552 -11.26 18.55 -8.21
C ASN A 552 -10.75 17.11 -8.02
N SER A 553 -10.05 16.57 -9.01
CA SER A 553 -9.47 15.23 -8.94
C SER A 553 -8.41 15.15 -7.85
N TRP A 554 -7.49 16.12 -7.79
CA TRP A 554 -6.43 16.21 -6.79
C TRP A 554 -7.00 16.37 -5.37
N LEU A 555 -8.02 17.22 -5.17
CA LEU A 555 -8.71 17.38 -3.88
C LEU A 555 -9.57 16.17 -3.49
N SER A 556 -10.32 15.59 -4.44
CA SER A 556 -11.28 14.50 -4.18
C SER A 556 -10.63 13.13 -4.15
N HIS A 557 -9.48 12.97 -4.79
CA HIS A 557 -8.73 11.72 -4.92
C HIS A 557 -7.27 11.95 -4.53
N GLY A 558 -7.04 12.71 -3.46
CA GLY A 558 -5.70 12.83 -2.87
C GLY A 558 -5.04 11.45 -2.77
N PHE A 559 -3.73 11.37 -2.97
CA PHE A 559 -3.00 10.11 -3.15
C PHE A 559 -3.27 9.07 -2.03
N ILE A 560 -3.61 9.52 -0.83
CA ILE A 560 -4.06 8.70 0.31
C ILE A 560 -5.39 7.98 0.03
N LEU A 561 -6.39 8.68 -0.53
CA LEU A 561 -7.66 8.10 -0.95
C LEU A 561 -7.46 7.08 -2.08
N VAL A 562 -6.59 7.39 -3.05
CA VAL A 562 -6.24 6.48 -4.14
C VAL A 562 -5.62 5.20 -3.59
N GLU A 563 -4.70 5.32 -2.63
CA GLU A 563 -4.10 4.17 -1.98
C GLU A 563 -5.14 3.31 -1.23
N GLY A 564 -6.03 3.93 -0.47
CA GLY A 564 -7.13 3.24 0.22
C GLY A 564 -8.11 2.58 -0.75
N ARG A 565 -8.44 3.25 -1.86
CA ARG A 565 -9.32 2.71 -2.91
C ARG A 565 -8.67 1.56 -3.67
N ASN A 566 -7.37 1.64 -3.96
CA ASN A 566 -6.64 0.56 -4.62
C ASN A 566 -6.64 -0.73 -3.79
N PHE A 567 -6.64 -0.62 -2.45
CA PHE A 567 -6.84 -1.78 -1.59
C PHE A 567 -8.17 -2.49 -1.85
N PHE A 568 -9.28 -1.75 -1.98
CA PHE A 568 -10.57 -2.34 -2.34
C PHE A 568 -10.63 -2.82 -3.80
N ASN A 569 -10.04 -2.09 -4.74
CA ASN A 569 -9.95 -2.53 -6.14
C ASN A 569 -9.24 -3.90 -6.23
N ASN A 570 -8.16 -4.09 -5.49
CA ASN A 570 -7.44 -5.37 -5.41
C ASN A 570 -8.30 -6.45 -4.73
N MET A 571 -9.00 -6.13 -3.62
CA MET A 571 -9.95 -7.04 -2.97
C MET A 571 -11.24 -7.30 -3.77
N ARG A 572 -11.44 -6.61 -4.90
CA ARG A 572 -12.55 -6.84 -5.83
C ARG A 572 -12.12 -7.45 -7.14
N TRP A 573 -10.83 -7.59 -7.37
CA TRP A 573 -10.33 -8.23 -8.55
C TRP A 573 -10.79 -9.68 -8.53
N ARG A 574 -11.70 -10.01 -9.46
CA ARG A 574 -12.15 -11.38 -9.66
C ARG A 574 -11.42 -11.93 -10.85
N ALA A 575 -10.92 -13.16 -10.71
CA ALA A 575 -10.66 -14.00 -11.87
C ALA A 575 -11.94 -14.00 -12.69
N ALA A 576 -11.97 -13.24 -13.79
CA ALA A 576 -13.11 -13.20 -14.68
C ALA A 576 -13.34 -14.65 -15.08
N GLY A 577 -14.40 -15.25 -14.53
CA GLY A 577 -14.67 -16.65 -14.72
C GLY A 577 -14.67 -16.92 -16.22
N LYS A 578 -13.68 -17.70 -16.68
CA LYS A 578 -13.55 -18.22 -18.05
C LYS A 578 -13.14 -17.23 -19.15
N SER A 579 -12.38 -16.17 -18.88
CA SER A 579 -11.57 -15.63 -19.97
C SER A 579 -10.34 -16.52 -20.14
N ASN A 580 -10.28 -17.29 -21.23
CA ASN A 580 -9.09 -18.07 -21.60
C ASN A 580 -7.95 -17.18 -22.13
N ALA A 581 -8.06 -15.85 -22.01
CA ALA A 581 -7.04 -14.96 -22.51
C ALA A 581 -5.79 -15.04 -21.59
N PRO A 582 -4.62 -15.39 -22.13
CA PRO A 582 -3.38 -15.56 -21.36
C PRO A 582 -3.04 -14.38 -20.44
N PHE A 583 -3.32 -13.15 -20.89
CA PHE A 583 -3.05 -11.95 -20.10
C PHE A 583 -3.97 -11.84 -18.86
N ILE A 584 -5.23 -12.30 -18.93
CA ILE A 584 -6.13 -12.23 -17.75
C ILE A 584 -5.66 -13.22 -16.70
N GLU A 585 -5.33 -14.44 -17.10
CA GLU A 585 -4.77 -15.47 -16.21
C GLU A 585 -3.44 -14.99 -15.59
N ALA A 586 -2.54 -14.43 -16.40
CA ALA A 586 -1.26 -13.91 -15.93
C ALA A 586 -1.39 -12.83 -14.86
N ASN A 587 -2.34 -11.91 -15.04
CA ASN A 587 -2.59 -10.82 -14.09
C ASN A 587 -3.34 -11.29 -12.84
N THR A 588 -4.06 -12.42 -12.91
CA THR A 588 -4.76 -13.02 -11.78
C THR A 588 -3.81 -13.31 -10.64
N LEU A 589 -2.72 -14.02 -10.93
CA LEU A 589 -1.76 -14.42 -9.93
C LEU A 589 -1.06 -13.22 -9.30
N SER A 590 -0.73 -12.19 -10.10
CA SER A 590 -0.11 -10.96 -9.60
C SER A 590 -1.03 -10.23 -8.63
N VAL A 591 -2.31 -10.03 -8.97
CA VAL A 591 -3.24 -9.30 -8.10
C VAL A 591 -3.56 -10.08 -6.83
N VAL A 592 -3.76 -11.40 -6.95
CA VAL A 592 -3.99 -12.27 -5.78
C VAL A 592 -2.75 -12.32 -4.90
N GLY A 593 -1.56 -12.47 -5.48
CA GLY A 593 -0.28 -12.47 -4.77
C GLY A 593 -0.03 -11.17 -4.02
N GLU A 594 -0.23 -10.02 -4.67
CA GLU A 594 -0.13 -8.71 -4.01
C GLU A 594 -1.13 -8.57 -2.86
N SER A 595 -2.33 -9.14 -3.00
CA SER A 595 -3.35 -9.11 -1.95
C SER A 595 -3.06 -10.08 -0.78
N MET A 596 -2.28 -11.13 -1.02
CA MET A 596 -1.81 -12.11 -0.02
C MET A 596 -0.58 -11.62 0.76
N LYS A 597 0.20 -10.71 0.16
CA LYS A 597 1.40 -10.12 0.76
C LYS A 597 1.14 -9.57 2.16
N ASN A 598 2.08 -9.81 3.07
CA ASN A 598 2.04 -9.40 4.48
C ASN A 598 0.85 -9.95 5.30
N ARG A 599 0.09 -10.93 4.78
CA ARG A 599 -0.96 -11.61 5.55
C ARG A 599 -0.40 -12.82 6.33
N MET A 600 -0.78 -12.90 7.58
CA MET A 600 -0.36 -13.92 8.53
C MET A 600 -1.29 -15.14 8.55
N THR A 601 -0.72 -16.29 8.85
CA THR A 601 -1.40 -17.55 9.17
C THR A 601 -0.62 -18.28 10.26
N SER A 602 -1.31 -18.98 11.15
CA SER A 602 -0.69 -19.85 12.16
C SER A 602 -0.29 -21.22 11.60
N LYS A 603 -0.77 -21.56 10.39
CA LYS A 603 -0.51 -22.83 9.69
C LYS A 603 -0.03 -22.51 8.29
N ALA A 604 1.25 -22.76 8.01
CA ALA A 604 1.85 -22.47 6.70
C ALA A 604 1.15 -23.26 5.58
N GLU A 605 0.59 -24.42 5.89
CA GLU A 605 -0.13 -25.25 4.93
C GLU A 605 -1.48 -24.67 4.45
N ASP A 606 -1.97 -23.59 5.08
CA ASP A 606 -3.18 -22.86 4.68
C ASP A 606 -2.95 -21.95 3.46
N GLU A 607 -1.70 -21.54 3.21
CA GLU A 607 -1.41 -20.59 2.14
C GLU A 607 -1.71 -21.14 0.74
N PRO A 608 -1.23 -22.33 0.34
CA PRO A 608 -1.60 -22.93 -0.94
C PRO A 608 -3.11 -23.17 -1.07
N LEU A 609 -3.82 -23.44 0.03
CA LEU A 609 -5.27 -23.67 0.03
C LEU A 609 -6.06 -22.40 -0.30
N CYS A 610 -5.67 -21.29 0.34
CA CYS A 610 -6.26 -19.98 0.07
C CYS A 610 -5.98 -19.55 -1.38
N LEU A 611 -4.73 -19.67 -1.83
CA LEU A 611 -4.34 -19.34 -3.20
C LEU A 611 -5.11 -20.18 -4.23
N ALA A 612 -5.16 -21.51 -4.06
CA ALA A 612 -5.91 -22.41 -4.95
C ALA A 612 -7.38 -21.98 -5.10
N THR A 613 -8.03 -21.66 -3.97
CA THR A 613 -9.43 -21.28 -3.94
C THR A 613 -9.66 -19.94 -4.65
N LEU A 614 -8.77 -18.96 -4.44
CA LEU A 614 -8.82 -17.64 -5.10
C LEU A 614 -8.57 -17.73 -6.61
N LEU A 615 -7.73 -18.67 -7.04
CA LEU A 615 -7.51 -18.98 -8.46
C LEU A 615 -8.62 -19.86 -9.07
N GLY A 616 -9.64 -20.24 -8.29
CA GLY A 616 -10.76 -21.05 -8.76
C GLY A 616 -10.45 -22.54 -8.95
N GLN A 617 -9.34 -23.02 -8.39
CA GLN A 617 -8.95 -24.43 -8.40
C GLN A 617 -9.67 -25.22 -7.30
N ASP A 618 -9.85 -26.53 -7.49
CA ASP A 618 -10.35 -27.42 -6.44
C ASP A 618 -9.21 -27.80 -5.47
N PRO A 619 -9.28 -27.43 -4.17
CA PRO A 619 -8.20 -27.70 -3.23
C PRO A 619 -8.19 -29.14 -2.70
N LYS A 620 -9.03 -30.05 -3.23
CA LYS A 620 -9.15 -31.44 -2.75
C LYS A 620 -7.81 -32.14 -2.57
N ASP A 621 -6.99 -32.19 -3.62
CA ASP A 621 -5.73 -32.94 -3.58
C ASP A 621 -4.66 -32.20 -2.75
N ILE A 622 -4.74 -30.86 -2.73
CA ILE A 622 -3.89 -29.99 -1.91
C ILE A 622 -4.16 -30.23 -0.41
N LEU A 623 -5.41 -30.48 -0.02
CA LEU A 623 -5.80 -30.81 1.36
C LEU A 623 -5.31 -32.19 1.84
N GLU A 624 -5.00 -33.09 0.91
CA GLU A 624 -4.48 -34.43 1.22
C GLU A 624 -2.95 -34.47 1.27
N GLU A 625 -2.29 -33.57 0.54
CA GLU A 625 -0.83 -33.43 0.57
C GLU A 625 -0.33 -32.89 1.93
N LYS A 626 0.81 -33.37 2.40
CA LYS A 626 1.41 -32.99 3.69
C LYS A 626 2.50 -31.93 3.54
N SER A 627 3.27 -31.97 2.46
CA SER A 627 4.36 -31.01 2.22
C SER A 627 3.82 -29.67 1.76
N VAL A 628 4.23 -28.57 2.41
CA VAL A 628 3.83 -27.20 2.01
C VAL A 628 4.36 -26.87 0.61
N GLN A 629 5.59 -27.29 0.30
CA GLN A 629 6.19 -27.10 -1.02
C GLN A 629 5.41 -27.84 -2.11
N GLU A 630 5.05 -29.11 -1.88
CA GLU A 630 4.26 -29.90 -2.84
C GLU A 630 2.86 -29.34 -3.00
N ARG A 631 2.24 -28.84 -1.91
CA ARG A 631 0.98 -28.11 -2.00
C ARG A 631 1.11 -26.88 -2.91
N MET A 632 2.16 -26.07 -2.76
CA MET A 632 2.38 -24.89 -3.61
C MET A 632 2.64 -25.29 -5.06
N LYS A 633 3.45 -26.32 -5.30
CA LYS A 633 3.72 -26.90 -6.62
C LYS A 633 2.43 -27.36 -7.32
N LEU A 634 1.54 -28.05 -6.60
CA LEU A 634 0.22 -28.43 -7.10
C LEU A 634 -0.62 -27.22 -7.53
N VAL A 635 -0.52 -26.08 -6.83
CA VAL A 635 -1.23 -24.86 -7.22
C VAL A 635 -0.65 -24.27 -8.50
N VAL A 636 0.67 -24.05 -8.55
CA VAL A 636 1.32 -23.36 -9.68
C VAL A 636 1.35 -24.22 -10.95
N SER A 637 1.42 -25.55 -10.83
CA SER A 637 1.35 -26.48 -11.97
C SER A 637 0.00 -26.49 -12.69
N ARG A 638 -1.07 -25.99 -12.03
CA ARG A 638 -2.42 -25.90 -12.60
C ARG A 638 -2.69 -24.54 -13.27
N ILE A 639 -1.70 -23.64 -13.30
CA ILE A 639 -1.77 -22.32 -13.94
C ILE A 639 -1.15 -22.42 -15.33
N GLY A 640 -1.84 -21.94 -16.37
CA GLY A 640 -1.30 -21.93 -17.73
C GLY A 640 -0.36 -20.76 -18.00
N HIS A 641 -0.71 -19.58 -17.48
CA HIS A 641 0.02 -18.34 -17.73
C HIS A 641 0.20 -17.49 -16.48
N VAL A 642 1.38 -16.87 -16.36
CA VAL A 642 1.76 -15.95 -15.28
C VAL A 642 2.42 -14.70 -15.87
N SER A 643 2.59 -13.64 -15.10
CA SER A 643 3.44 -12.52 -15.55
C SER A 643 4.87 -13.03 -15.78
N ALA A 644 5.48 -12.69 -16.91
CA ALA A 644 6.88 -13.01 -17.17
C ALA A 644 7.82 -12.40 -16.13
N TYR A 645 7.39 -11.30 -15.48
CA TYR A 645 8.20 -10.61 -14.48
C TYR A 645 8.29 -11.35 -13.14
N ILE A 646 7.55 -12.44 -12.92
CA ILE A 646 7.62 -13.23 -11.68
C ILE A 646 9.04 -13.77 -11.38
N ILE A 647 9.87 -13.94 -12.42
CA ILE A 647 11.27 -14.40 -12.27
C ILE A 647 12.15 -13.37 -11.56
N PHE A 648 11.79 -12.09 -11.58
CA PHE A 648 12.54 -11.05 -10.87
C PHE A 648 12.02 -10.83 -9.44
N SER A 649 10.90 -11.46 -9.04
CA SER A 649 10.39 -11.35 -7.66
C SER A 649 11.41 -11.84 -6.65
N ARG A 650 11.73 -11.01 -5.65
CA ARG A 650 12.64 -11.36 -4.54
C ARG A 650 11.87 -12.21 -3.53
N CYS A 651 12.03 -13.52 -3.60
CA CYS A 651 11.34 -14.48 -2.75
C CYS A 651 12.10 -15.81 -2.70
N GLN A 652 11.83 -16.61 -1.68
CA GLN A 652 12.21 -18.03 -1.73
C GLN A 652 11.44 -18.73 -2.85
N ARG A 653 12.09 -19.66 -3.53
CA ARG A 653 11.56 -20.38 -4.69
C ARG A 653 11.48 -21.88 -4.41
N ILE A 654 10.65 -22.58 -5.17
CA ILE A 654 10.59 -24.04 -5.14
C ILE A 654 11.92 -24.57 -5.69
N ASP A 655 12.69 -25.31 -4.88
CA ASP A 655 13.95 -25.92 -5.32
C ASP A 655 13.71 -27.29 -5.98
N GLU A 656 13.02 -27.27 -7.10
CA GLU A 656 12.77 -28.46 -7.94
C GLU A 656 12.91 -28.10 -9.42
N GLU A 657 13.45 -29.03 -10.21
CA GLU A 657 13.60 -28.86 -11.66
C GLU A 657 12.25 -28.57 -12.32
N GLY A 658 12.20 -27.50 -13.13
CA GLY A 658 11.00 -27.02 -13.82
C GLY A 658 10.16 -26.03 -12.99
N TYR A 659 10.49 -25.82 -11.72
CA TYR A 659 9.75 -24.94 -10.81
C TYR A 659 10.61 -23.88 -10.12
N ARG A 660 11.90 -23.75 -10.43
CA ARG A 660 12.78 -22.72 -9.85
C ARG A 660 12.43 -21.29 -10.27
N TRP A 661 11.43 -21.10 -11.12
CA TRP A 661 10.82 -19.79 -11.41
C TRP A 661 9.70 -19.42 -10.44
N ALA A 662 9.13 -20.38 -9.70
CA ALA A 662 7.93 -20.20 -8.91
C ALA A 662 8.24 -19.85 -7.45
N PRO A 663 7.57 -18.84 -6.85
CA PRO A 663 7.68 -18.55 -5.43
C PRO A 663 7.25 -19.72 -4.55
N LEU A 664 7.96 -19.96 -3.44
CA LEU A 664 7.59 -20.90 -2.39
C LEU A 664 6.45 -20.34 -1.52
N SER A 665 6.40 -19.01 -1.38
CA SER A 665 5.35 -18.26 -0.70
C SER A 665 5.06 -16.94 -1.43
N PHE A 666 3.79 -16.57 -1.49
CA PHE A 666 3.28 -15.28 -1.98
C PHE A 666 3.04 -14.28 -0.84
N ARG A 667 3.23 -14.68 0.42
CA ARG A 667 3.10 -13.78 1.58
C ARG A 667 4.34 -12.92 1.81
N GLU A 668 5.50 -13.41 1.37
CA GLU A 668 6.79 -12.73 1.49
C GLU A 668 6.79 -11.39 0.74
N ASN A 669 7.52 -10.41 1.27
CA ASN A 669 7.62 -9.09 0.69
C ASN A 669 8.47 -9.14 -0.59
N SER A 670 7.82 -9.32 -1.75
CA SER A 670 8.43 -9.00 -3.03
C SER A 670 7.86 -7.66 -3.52
N LYS A 671 8.72 -6.70 -3.90
CA LYS A 671 8.32 -5.39 -4.47
C LYS A 671 7.59 -5.51 -5.83
N MET A 672 7.24 -6.72 -6.28
CA MET A 672 7.05 -7.03 -7.70
C MET A 672 5.68 -7.52 -8.12
N TYR A 673 4.73 -7.71 -7.20
CA TYR A 673 3.36 -8.05 -7.59
C TYR A 673 2.52 -6.81 -7.96
N SER A 674 3.13 -5.62 -8.01
CA SER A 674 2.48 -4.36 -8.36
C SER A 674 1.79 -4.40 -9.74
N PRO A 675 0.44 -4.27 -9.80
CA PRO A 675 -0.33 -4.26 -11.06
C PRO A 675 0.00 -3.11 -12.01
N GLY A 676 0.86 -2.17 -11.61
CA GLY A 676 1.23 -0.99 -12.39
C GLY A 676 2.28 -1.25 -13.49
N VAL A 677 2.99 -2.38 -13.48
CA VAL A 677 4.07 -2.64 -14.43
C VAL A 677 3.65 -3.68 -15.47
N SER A 678 2.81 -3.21 -16.39
CA SER A 678 2.46 -3.82 -17.67
C SER A 678 1.65 -5.14 -17.64
N PHE A 679 0.35 -5.00 -17.92
CA PHE A 679 -0.57 -6.09 -18.27
C PHE A 679 -0.19 -6.87 -19.56
N THR A 680 1.00 -6.64 -20.13
CA THR A 680 1.36 -7.04 -21.51
C THR A 680 2.33 -8.21 -21.62
N THR A 681 3.19 -8.46 -20.62
CA THR A 681 4.26 -9.46 -20.74
C THR A 681 3.87 -10.76 -20.03
N VAL A 682 3.41 -11.73 -20.82
CA VAL A 682 2.89 -13.03 -20.35
C VAL A 682 3.97 -14.11 -20.49
N GLY A 683 4.16 -14.90 -19.45
CA GLY A 683 4.92 -16.15 -19.47
C GLY A 683 3.99 -17.36 -19.49
N GLN A 684 4.40 -18.43 -20.19
CA GLN A 684 3.66 -19.68 -20.29
C GLN A 684 4.32 -20.76 -19.43
N VAL A 685 3.55 -21.38 -18.55
CA VAL A 685 4.02 -22.48 -17.69
C VAL A 685 4.09 -23.77 -18.51
N CYS A 686 5.19 -24.52 -18.37
CA CYS A 686 5.37 -25.83 -18.99
C CYS A 686 6.17 -26.78 -18.08
N ASP A 687 6.25 -28.06 -18.46
CA ASP A 687 6.93 -29.09 -17.65
C ASP A 687 8.43 -28.82 -17.41
N LYS A 688 9.07 -28.04 -18.30
CA LYS A 688 10.50 -27.68 -18.22
C LYS A 688 10.75 -26.37 -17.46
N GLY A 689 9.73 -25.59 -17.13
CA GLY A 689 9.90 -24.25 -16.57
C GLY A 689 8.86 -23.22 -17.02
N LEU A 690 9.18 -21.95 -16.85
CA LEU A 690 8.41 -20.82 -17.34
C LEU A 690 9.01 -20.28 -18.64
N LEU A 691 8.24 -20.38 -19.73
CA LEU A 691 8.60 -19.81 -21.02
C LEU A 691 8.27 -18.31 -21.03
N VAL A 692 9.30 -17.47 -21.09
CA VAL A 692 9.19 -16.00 -21.16
C VAL A 692 9.87 -15.46 -22.41
N ARG A 693 9.44 -14.28 -22.85
CA ARG A 693 10.08 -13.54 -23.94
C ARG A 693 10.61 -12.21 -23.39
N LEU A 694 11.92 -12.14 -23.21
CA LEU A 694 12.63 -11.02 -22.57
C LEU A 694 13.99 -10.83 -23.24
N GLY A 695 14.56 -9.63 -23.14
CA GLY A 695 15.95 -9.46 -23.54
C GLY A 695 16.91 -9.99 -22.48
N GLY A 696 18.18 -10.14 -22.85
CA GLY A 696 19.20 -10.63 -21.95
C GLY A 696 20.61 -10.45 -22.50
N ILE A 697 21.61 -10.79 -21.69
CA ILE A 697 23.02 -10.78 -22.06
C ILE A 697 23.57 -12.19 -21.79
N VAL A 698 23.98 -12.88 -22.85
CA VAL A 698 24.69 -14.16 -22.71
C VAL A 698 26.16 -13.85 -22.43
N LEU A 699 26.70 -14.37 -21.34
CA LEU A 699 28.09 -14.19 -20.95
C LEU A 699 28.96 -15.14 -21.78
N GLU A 700 29.87 -14.59 -22.57
CA GLU A 700 30.75 -15.34 -23.44
C GLU A 700 31.98 -15.81 -22.65
N ASN A 701 32.15 -17.13 -22.60
CA ASN A 701 33.38 -17.80 -22.20
C ASN A 701 33.85 -17.51 -20.75
N ASP A 702 32.94 -17.62 -19.80
CA ASP A 702 33.31 -17.67 -18.38
C ASP A 702 33.41 -19.14 -17.93
N ASP A 703 34.62 -19.71 -18.02
CA ASP A 703 34.97 -21.04 -17.46
C ASP A 703 34.85 -21.08 -15.93
N THR A 704 34.44 -19.98 -15.30
CA THR A 704 34.20 -19.96 -13.85
C THR A 704 32.95 -20.75 -13.51
N HIS A 705 33.12 -21.72 -12.63
CA HIS A 705 32.01 -22.39 -11.95
C HIS A 705 31.18 -21.44 -11.07
N ASN A 706 31.57 -20.16 -10.94
CA ASN A 706 30.98 -19.21 -10.02
C ASN A 706 31.08 -17.78 -10.56
N VAL A 707 29.94 -17.19 -10.93
CA VAL A 707 29.84 -15.79 -11.36
C VAL A 707 30.05 -14.87 -10.14
N PRO A 708 30.96 -13.87 -10.21
CA PRO A 708 31.24 -12.96 -9.10
C PRO A 708 30.03 -12.14 -8.67
N SER A 709 29.98 -11.73 -7.41
CA SER A 709 28.92 -10.83 -6.90
C SER A 709 28.88 -9.48 -7.61
N GLU A 710 29.99 -9.02 -8.17
CA GLU A 710 30.08 -7.79 -8.95
C GLU A 710 31.07 -7.99 -10.10
N PHE A 711 30.71 -7.56 -11.31
CA PHE A 711 31.56 -7.66 -12.49
C PHE A 711 31.17 -6.65 -13.57
N LEU A 712 32.06 -6.45 -14.53
CA LEU A 712 31.82 -5.63 -15.71
C LEU A 712 31.51 -6.51 -16.90
N VAL A 713 30.52 -6.11 -17.70
CA VAL A 713 30.14 -6.80 -18.94
C VAL A 713 30.41 -5.88 -20.12
N SER A 714 31.27 -6.31 -21.04
CA SER A 714 31.51 -5.56 -22.28
C SER A 714 30.55 -6.04 -23.36
N VAL A 715 29.76 -5.13 -23.91
CA VAL A 715 28.76 -5.43 -24.93
C VAL A 715 28.87 -4.42 -26.06
N GLY A 716 29.42 -4.84 -27.21
CA GLY A 716 29.73 -3.91 -28.29
C GLY A 716 30.73 -2.84 -27.83
N SER A 717 30.35 -1.57 -27.90
CA SER A 717 31.15 -0.44 -27.39
C SER A 717 30.85 -0.07 -25.93
N ASP A 718 29.81 -0.64 -25.35
CA ASP A 718 29.32 -0.25 -24.04
C ASP A 718 29.90 -1.14 -22.94
N LEU A 719 30.05 -0.55 -21.75
CA LEU A 719 30.50 -1.24 -20.55
C LEU A 719 29.40 -1.12 -19.48
N LEU A 720 28.88 -2.27 -19.07
CA LEU A 720 27.83 -2.37 -18.07
C LEU A 720 28.41 -2.90 -16.75
N PHE A 721 27.93 -2.39 -15.63
CA PHE A 721 28.22 -2.90 -14.29
C PHE A 721 27.07 -3.78 -13.82
N ALA A 722 27.37 -5.03 -13.51
CA ALA A 722 26.44 -5.99 -12.96
C ALA A 722 26.81 -6.28 -11.50
N ARG A 723 25.85 -6.12 -10.59
CA ARG A 723 26.02 -6.43 -9.16
C ARG A 723 24.88 -7.29 -8.64
N ILE A 724 25.19 -8.19 -7.72
CA ILE A 724 24.20 -8.99 -7.02
C ILE A 724 23.27 -8.06 -6.24
N ASP A 725 21.98 -8.39 -6.27
CA ASP A 725 20.94 -7.63 -5.59
C ASP A 725 20.10 -8.57 -4.71
N GLY A 726 20.74 -9.14 -3.68
CA GLY A 726 20.13 -10.09 -2.73
C GLY A 726 21.12 -11.11 -2.14
N GLU A 727 20.61 -12.07 -1.34
CA GLU A 727 21.40 -13.19 -0.82
C GLU A 727 21.60 -14.29 -1.89
N MET A 728 22.81 -14.86 -1.97
CA MET A 728 23.10 -16.01 -2.84
C MET A 728 22.41 -17.28 -2.33
N MET A 729 21.55 -17.90 -3.14
CA MET A 729 21.13 -19.29 -2.92
C MET A 729 22.03 -20.24 -3.71
N TYR A 730 22.79 -21.09 -3.00
CA TYR A 730 23.43 -22.28 -3.58
C TYR A 730 22.98 -23.53 -2.84
N PRO A 731 22.50 -24.55 -3.56
CA PRO A 731 23.27 -25.79 -3.55
C PRO A 731 23.41 -26.44 -4.94
N GLY A 732 24.63 -26.90 -5.25
CA GLY A 732 24.89 -27.88 -6.32
C GLY A 732 25.97 -27.48 -7.32
N ARG A 733 26.88 -28.40 -7.64
CA ARG A 733 27.88 -28.23 -8.71
C ARG A 733 27.18 -28.32 -10.08
N PRO A 734 27.35 -27.34 -10.97
CA PRO A 734 26.65 -27.32 -12.25
C PRO A 734 27.32 -28.21 -13.32
N VAL A 735 26.50 -28.78 -14.19
CA VAL A 735 26.90 -29.19 -15.54
C VAL A 735 26.66 -27.96 -16.43
N CYS A 736 27.52 -26.95 -16.28
CA CYS A 736 27.31 -25.63 -16.88
C CYS A 736 27.68 -25.63 -18.38
N LYS A 737 26.81 -25.12 -19.26
CA LYS A 737 27.16 -24.77 -20.65
C LYS A 737 27.43 -23.27 -20.84
N GLY A 738 27.13 -22.44 -19.85
CA GLY A 738 27.33 -20.99 -19.86
C GLY A 738 26.37 -20.27 -18.92
N TRP A 739 26.46 -18.94 -18.88
CA TRP A 739 25.67 -18.07 -18.00
C TRP A 739 24.98 -16.96 -18.80
N ALA A 740 23.84 -16.48 -18.32
CA ALA A 740 23.17 -15.33 -18.90
C ALA A 740 22.49 -14.44 -17.85
N LEU A 741 22.42 -13.15 -18.12
CA LEU A 741 21.60 -12.17 -17.40
C LEU A 741 20.32 -11.92 -18.21
N VAL A 742 19.17 -12.38 -17.73
CA VAL A 742 17.86 -12.03 -18.32
C VAL A 742 17.42 -10.69 -17.75
N LEU A 743 17.03 -9.73 -18.59
CA LEU A 743 16.76 -8.34 -18.22
C LEU A 743 15.26 -8.04 -18.21
N ARG A 744 14.83 -7.19 -17.28
CA ARG A 744 13.41 -6.80 -17.13
C ARG A 744 12.91 -5.90 -18.27
N ASP A 745 13.64 -4.85 -18.64
CA ASP A 745 13.12 -3.74 -19.45
C ASP A 745 13.81 -3.52 -20.82
N SER A 746 14.55 -4.49 -21.34
CA SER A 746 15.36 -4.27 -22.55
C SER A 746 14.56 -4.44 -23.86
N ASN A 747 13.65 -3.52 -24.15
CA ASN A 747 13.20 -3.25 -25.51
C ASN A 747 14.10 -2.18 -26.15
N GLY A 748 15.36 -2.55 -26.43
CA GLY A 748 16.30 -1.71 -27.20
C GLY A 748 17.43 -1.08 -26.38
N LEU A 749 18.63 -1.67 -26.52
CA LEU A 749 19.98 -1.08 -26.64
C LEU A 749 20.44 0.14 -25.81
N SER A 750 19.75 0.60 -24.77
CA SER A 750 20.27 1.58 -23.82
C SER A 750 19.88 1.19 -22.40
N VAL A 751 20.68 0.36 -21.74
CA VAL A 751 20.46 -0.03 -20.35
C VAL A 751 20.83 1.16 -19.46
N THR A 752 19.86 2.01 -19.11
CA THR A 752 20.05 3.11 -18.14
C THR A 752 20.07 2.63 -16.67
N GLY A 753 19.87 1.33 -16.46
CA GLY A 753 19.65 0.69 -15.16
C GLY A 753 18.47 -0.29 -15.27
N SER A 754 18.68 -1.59 -15.07
CA SER A 754 17.62 -2.61 -15.16
C SER A 754 17.84 -3.73 -14.16
N GLU A 755 16.73 -4.24 -13.60
CA GLU A 755 16.74 -5.50 -12.84
C GLU A 755 17.03 -6.67 -13.77
N ALA A 756 17.82 -7.62 -13.26
CA ALA A 756 18.25 -8.80 -13.99
C ALA A 756 18.16 -10.05 -13.12
N VAL A 757 18.08 -11.21 -13.78
CA VAL A 757 18.26 -12.51 -13.11
C VAL A 757 19.39 -13.26 -13.78
N LEU A 758 20.31 -13.76 -12.96
CA LEU A 758 21.36 -14.67 -13.41
C LEU A 758 20.76 -16.06 -13.58
N VAL A 759 20.96 -16.64 -14.75
CA VAL A 759 20.54 -17.99 -15.08
C VAL A 759 21.73 -18.81 -15.60
N GLU A 760 21.74 -20.09 -15.25
CA GLU A 760 22.65 -21.07 -15.83
C GLU A 760 22.05 -21.62 -17.12
N LEU A 761 22.80 -21.63 -18.21
CA LEU A 761 22.36 -22.19 -19.49
C LEU A 761 22.57 -23.70 -19.52
N LEU A 762 21.48 -24.44 -19.70
CA LEU A 762 21.46 -25.91 -19.76
C LEU A 762 21.49 -26.42 -21.22
N GLY A 763 21.02 -25.60 -22.16
CA GLY A 763 20.97 -25.92 -23.58
C GLY A 763 20.03 -25.01 -24.35
N GLU A 764 19.83 -25.35 -25.61
CA GLU A 764 18.90 -24.67 -26.51
C GLU A 764 18.06 -25.73 -27.23
N ASP A 765 16.74 -25.48 -27.33
CA ASP A 765 15.77 -26.38 -27.95
C ASP A 765 14.84 -25.50 -28.83
N ASP A 766 14.86 -25.72 -30.15
CA ASP A 766 14.08 -24.94 -31.13
C ASP A 766 14.13 -23.41 -30.96
N GLY A 767 15.33 -22.87 -30.66
CA GLY A 767 15.54 -21.43 -30.47
C GLY A 767 15.13 -20.90 -29.08
N VAL A 768 14.78 -21.79 -28.15
CA VAL A 768 14.49 -21.47 -26.74
C VAL A 768 15.69 -21.86 -25.87
N PHE A 769 16.22 -20.90 -25.09
CA PHE A 769 17.25 -21.21 -24.10
C PHE A 769 16.62 -21.91 -22.89
N LEU A 770 17.08 -23.12 -22.58
CA LEU A 770 16.75 -23.80 -21.35
C LEU A 770 17.70 -23.29 -20.26
N ALA A 771 17.13 -22.73 -19.20
CA ALA A 771 17.92 -22.02 -18.20
C ALA A 771 17.45 -22.32 -16.77
N ALA A 772 18.40 -22.53 -15.85
CA ALA A 772 18.10 -22.68 -14.43
C ALA A 772 18.23 -21.33 -13.72
N PHE A 773 17.20 -20.93 -12.97
CA PHE A 773 17.26 -19.73 -12.14
C PHE A 773 18.33 -19.86 -11.04
N ARG A 774 19.11 -18.79 -10.80
CA ARG A 774 20.17 -18.79 -9.77
C ARG A 774 20.02 -17.65 -8.76
N THR A 775 20.11 -16.39 -9.19
CA THR A 775 20.00 -15.25 -8.27
C THR A 775 19.67 -13.94 -9.00
N HIS A 776 19.43 -12.87 -8.24
CA HIS A 776 19.08 -11.54 -8.73
C HIS A 776 20.31 -10.66 -8.91
N TYR A 777 20.30 -9.87 -9.98
CA TYR A 777 21.31 -8.88 -10.30
C TYR A 777 20.65 -7.55 -10.63
N TYR A 778 21.42 -6.48 -10.51
CA TYR A 778 21.10 -5.18 -11.07
C TYR A 778 22.18 -4.78 -12.08
N VAL A 779 21.79 -4.30 -13.25
CA VAL A 779 22.69 -3.94 -14.35
C VAL A 779 22.54 -2.46 -14.68
N SER A 780 23.64 -1.71 -14.70
CA SER A 780 23.65 -0.28 -15.00
C SER A 780 24.83 0.11 -15.89
N PRO A 781 24.86 1.32 -16.48
CA PRO A 781 26.07 1.85 -17.12
C PRO A 781 27.23 1.91 -16.11
N ALA A 782 28.44 1.59 -16.56
CA ALA A 782 29.64 1.76 -15.72
C ALA A 782 30.01 3.24 -15.56
N ILE A 783 30.17 3.72 -14.33
CA ILE A 783 30.67 5.08 -14.03
C ILE A 783 32.21 5.03 -13.97
N GLN A 784 32.90 6.05 -14.50
CA GLN A 784 34.38 6.06 -14.64
C GLN A 784 35.16 5.71 -13.35
N ASP A 785 34.65 6.03 -12.16
CA ASP A 785 35.32 5.74 -10.87
C ASP A 785 35.18 4.28 -10.38
N SER A 786 34.29 3.48 -10.96
CA SER A 786 34.08 2.07 -10.58
C SER A 786 35.09 1.08 -11.20
N ALA A 787 36.04 1.59 -12.00
CA ALA A 787 36.98 0.82 -12.79
C ALA A 787 38.13 0.19 -11.97
N ARG A 788 37.83 -0.76 -11.08
CA ARG A 788 38.80 -1.81 -10.73
C ARG A 788 38.83 -2.80 -11.89
N LYS A 789 39.93 -2.81 -12.65
CA LYS A 789 40.11 -3.51 -13.94
C LYS A 789 40.15 -5.06 -13.90
N GLU A 790 39.76 -5.71 -12.82
CA GLU A 790 39.74 -7.18 -12.76
C GLU A 790 38.34 -7.70 -13.11
N GLY A 791 38.24 -8.58 -14.12
CA GLY A 791 37.03 -9.35 -14.41
C GLY A 791 36.01 -8.75 -15.38
N ILE A 792 36.45 -8.19 -16.53
CA ILE A 792 35.52 -7.85 -17.63
C ILE A 792 35.13 -9.13 -18.36
N ILE A 793 33.84 -9.44 -18.38
CA ILE A 793 33.28 -10.60 -19.07
C ILE A 793 32.67 -10.12 -20.40
N PRO A 794 33.07 -10.68 -21.56
CA PRO A 794 32.41 -10.35 -22.82
C PRO A 794 30.97 -10.84 -22.82
N GLY A 795 30.04 -10.03 -23.31
CA GLY A 795 28.61 -10.35 -23.32
C GLY A 795 27.96 -10.09 -24.67
N ARG A 796 27.04 -10.97 -25.06
CA ARG A 796 26.22 -10.82 -26.27
C ARG A 796 24.79 -10.45 -25.91
N ILE A 797 24.33 -9.28 -26.35
CA ILE A 797 22.92 -8.88 -26.21
C ILE A 797 22.03 -9.78 -27.05
N MET A 798 20.97 -10.24 -26.41
CA MET A 798 19.85 -10.94 -27.00
C MET A 798 18.61 -10.05 -26.87
N GLY A 799 18.12 -9.51 -27.98
CA GLY A 799 16.87 -8.74 -27.99
C GLY A 799 15.66 -9.66 -28.09
N ASN A 800 14.69 -9.54 -27.17
CA ASN A 800 13.39 -10.22 -27.26
C ASN A 800 13.45 -11.76 -27.43
N GLN A 801 14.38 -12.40 -26.71
CA GLN A 801 14.70 -13.83 -26.76
C GLN A 801 13.71 -14.67 -25.93
N GLN A 802 13.51 -15.93 -26.32
CA GLN A 802 12.75 -16.90 -25.53
C GLN A 802 13.65 -17.64 -24.54
N TRP A 803 13.23 -17.65 -23.29
CA TRP A 803 13.88 -18.32 -22.16
C TRP A 803 12.88 -19.26 -21.50
N CYS A 804 13.26 -20.50 -21.26
CA CYS A 804 12.53 -21.42 -20.41
C CYS A 804 13.27 -21.51 -19.06
N VAL A 805 12.78 -20.78 -18.06
CA VAL A 805 13.42 -20.66 -16.74
C VAL A 805 12.83 -21.70 -15.80
N GLY A 806 13.62 -22.67 -15.33
CA GLY A 806 13.12 -23.87 -14.63
C GLY A 806 14.01 -24.44 -13.55
#